data_AF-A0ABD3RVG5-F1
#
_entry.id   AF-A0ABD3RVG5-F1
#
_cell.length_a   1.000
_cell.length_b   1.000
_cell.length_c   1.000
_cell.angle_alpha   90.00
_cell.angle_beta   90.00
_cell.angle_gamma   90.00
#
_symmetry.space_group_name_H-M   'P 1'
#
loop_
_entity.id
_entity.type
_entity.pdbx_description
1 polymer ?
#
loop_
_entity_poly.entity_id
_entity_poly.type
_entity_poly.pdbx_seq_one_letter_code
_entity_poly.pdbx_strand_id
1 'polypeptide(L)'
;MVRAVGLLALLSAGGMDLLRRDSHVTDVAGVVDGRGDGANTFVRGGGGGIAAQVPSVGAVIEGGELVGVVDTRIDVDEQSEGDVSSQYTDNDEDGKISERNKDATDATSVVDESNVKKPEPSKEPVPISTSAGATQPSDSTNPVEQIILLGERHSGADLIADHLIECFDIKVSDTYKRYQHWFQEEDLTKVPENSAVVVAMFRDPYDWVEAMRKEPQHAHDHLLWQSHNDTTNIWNERAIPMGWKEFVTQPWIGQRGSMDKVISRTNRGMNNAICMDFYSFYDAVPCSQNDSLIVEGLGEYKYEYQHDRSERGFSSIIDLRREKILNHLSVADFRGTRAFISLRFEDMDVNGVHELVKRLEETTGLKARCNATRSMAPHRLAQHKIATLEELPDDFIKWMSRFVDWEVESQIGYFRRGGVDAPQKITVEAEHHNATPKMLIESSMTMEPVEKIILLGERHSGTNWITDHLTECFDIKVTNQYKRFKHWFQEEDLTKVPENSAVVVSMFRDPYNWVEAMRVEPHHAHDHLRWYSDRTNLKKGWGWKNYARPMGWKEFVTQPWIGTHGSTDENISGTQGMIDRADCMDSYSFYDAAPCSRNDSLVIEGLGEYKYEYQHDGSERGFSSIIDLRREKILNHLSVANFRGTRAFFPFRFEDLNVYGTGALINSIEDATGLKAKCNATIGKAPRRRLAHKNITKHEELSKDFIKWMNRFVDWEVEGRIGYSKRG
;
A
#
# COMPACT_ATOMS: atom_id res chain seq x y z
N MET A 1 68.70 21.81 -5.87
CA MET A 1 68.83 21.14 -7.18
C MET A 1 67.50 20.41 -7.42
N VAL A 2 66.65 20.68 -8.42
CA VAL A 2 66.87 20.62 -9.90
C VAL A 2 67.20 19.16 -10.27
N ARG A 3 66.46 18.30 -11.00
CA ARG A 3 65.37 18.31 -12.03
C ARG A 3 64.57 16.96 -11.93
N ALA A 4 63.47 16.65 -12.63
CA ALA A 4 62.41 17.41 -13.33
C ALA A 4 61.26 16.47 -13.84
N VAL A 5 60.12 17.10 -14.17
CA VAL A 5 59.11 16.81 -15.23
C VAL A 5 59.32 15.60 -16.16
N GLY A 6 58.25 14.81 -16.36
CA GLY A 6 58.07 13.89 -17.48
C GLY A 6 56.61 13.83 -17.92
N LEU A 7 56.26 14.58 -18.97
CA LEU A 7 54.96 14.52 -19.67
C LEU A 7 55.08 13.47 -20.78
N LEU A 8 54.05 12.64 -21.01
CA LEU A 8 53.86 11.98 -22.30
C LEU A 8 52.38 11.87 -22.64
N ALA A 9 51.99 12.48 -23.75
CA ALA A 9 50.71 12.26 -24.41
C ALA A 9 50.96 11.50 -25.70
N LEU A 10 50.09 10.55 -26.05
CA LEU A 10 50.07 9.94 -27.37
C LEU A 10 48.64 9.72 -27.83
N LEU A 11 48.37 10.15 -29.06
CA LEU A 11 47.12 9.99 -29.79
C LEU A 11 47.06 8.58 -30.39
N SER A 12 45.86 8.00 -30.46
CA SER A 12 45.51 7.11 -31.57
C SER A 12 44.03 7.25 -31.90
N ALA A 13 43.74 7.89 -33.02
CA ALA A 13 42.44 7.77 -33.67
C ALA A 13 42.30 6.37 -34.28
N GLY A 14 41.10 5.80 -34.23
CA GLY A 14 40.78 4.51 -34.82
C GLY A 14 39.29 4.42 -35.11
N GLY A 15 38.88 4.89 -36.29
CA GLY A 15 37.52 4.66 -36.78
C GLY A 15 37.36 3.19 -37.21
N MET A 16 36.18 2.64 -37.04
CA MET A 16 35.79 1.36 -37.63
C MET A 16 34.52 1.53 -38.45
N ASP A 17 34.61 1.13 -39.72
CA ASP A 17 33.52 1.16 -40.69
C ASP A 17 32.42 0.13 -40.39
N LEU A 18 31.20 0.50 -40.76
CA LEU A 18 30.02 -0.36 -40.77
C LEU A 18 30.13 -1.44 -41.85
N LEU A 19 30.32 -2.70 -41.46
CA LEU A 19 30.08 -3.84 -42.35
C LEU A 19 28.62 -4.30 -42.29
N ARG A 20 27.85 -3.73 -43.21
CA ARG A 20 26.53 -4.18 -43.66
C ARG A 20 26.56 -5.66 -44.06
N ARG A 21 25.66 -6.48 -43.51
CA ARG A 21 25.36 -7.83 -43.99
C ARG A 21 23.87 -7.92 -44.31
N ASP A 22 23.55 -7.85 -45.59
CA ASP A 22 22.26 -8.26 -46.12
C ASP A 22 22.21 -9.80 -46.14
N SER A 23 21.10 -10.40 -45.68
CA SER A 23 20.80 -11.82 -45.91
C SER A 23 19.31 -12.03 -46.09
N HIS A 24 18.88 -12.02 -47.36
CA HIS A 24 17.62 -12.62 -47.77
C HIS A 24 17.62 -14.11 -47.43
N VAL A 25 16.54 -14.61 -46.85
CA VAL A 25 16.13 -16.02 -46.98
C VAL A 25 14.66 -16.05 -47.38
N THR A 26 14.36 -16.79 -48.43
CA THR A 26 13.05 -16.93 -49.05
C THR A 26 12.23 -18.06 -48.45
N ASP A 27 10.91 -17.97 -48.58
CA ASP A 27 9.95 -19.05 -48.28
C ASP A 27 10.32 -20.40 -48.92
N VAL A 28 10.06 -21.49 -48.20
CA VAL A 28 9.72 -22.79 -48.79
C VAL A 28 8.60 -23.42 -47.97
N ALA A 29 7.43 -23.62 -48.60
CA ALA A 29 6.33 -24.39 -48.01
C ALA A 29 6.60 -25.90 -48.10
N GLY A 30 6.15 -26.66 -47.09
CA GLY A 30 6.34 -28.11 -47.03
C GLY A 30 5.17 -28.82 -46.33
N VAL A 31 4.13 -29.17 -47.10
CA VAL A 31 3.02 -30.04 -46.67
C VAL A 31 3.41 -31.49 -46.90
N VAL A 32 3.40 -32.34 -45.86
CA VAL A 32 3.27 -33.80 -46.01
C VAL A 32 2.39 -34.37 -44.88
N ASP A 33 1.37 -35.12 -45.28
CA ASP A 33 0.43 -35.89 -44.47
C ASP A 33 0.98 -37.31 -44.20
N GLY A 34 0.58 -37.99 -43.11
CA GLY A 34 1.24 -39.24 -42.72
C GLY A 34 0.64 -40.00 -41.53
N ARG A 35 -0.55 -40.59 -41.70
CA ARG A 35 -1.10 -41.61 -40.78
C ARG A 35 -0.27 -42.90 -40.81
N GLY A 36 -0.23 -43.63 -39.69
CA GLY A 36 0.39 -44.96 -39.61
C GLY A 36 -0.11 -45.78 -38.42
N ASP A 37 -1.23 -46.49 -38.58
CA ASP A 37 -1.69 -47.50 -37.63
C ASP A 37 -0.74 -48.71 -37.58
N GLY A 38 -0.58 -49.32 -36.40
CA GLY A 38 0.35 -50.44 -36.19
C GLY A 38 0.02 -51.31 -34.98
N ALA A 39 -1.12 -52.01 -35.03
CA ALA A 39 -1.49 -52.98 -33.99
C ALA A 39 -0.58 -54.23 -34.01
N ASN A 40 -0.29 -54.80 -32.83
CA ASN A 40 0.10 -56.22 -32.75
C ASN A 40 -0.27 -56.87 -31.40
N THR A 41 -0.72 -58.12 -31.48
CA THR A 41 -1.36 -58.90 -30.41
C THR A 41 -0.44 -59.99 -29.85
N PHE A 42 -0.45 -60.24 -28.53
CA PHE A 42 -0.08 -61.51 -27.85
C PHE A 42 -0.49 -61.38 -26.36
N VAL A 43 -1.51 -62.02 -25.77
CA VAL A 43 -1.91 -63.45 -25.59
C VAL A 43 -1.28 -64.13 -24.35
N ARG A 44 -2.17 -64.53 -23.39
CA ARG A 44 -2.02 -65.41 -22.19
C ARG A 44 -1.24 -64.88 -20.97
N GLY A 45 -1.69 -65.11 -19.72
CA GLY A 45 -2.98 -65.67 -19.25
C GLY A 45 -2.98 -66.19 -17.79
N GLY A 46 -4.19 -66.39 -17.21
CA GLY A 46 -4.45 -67.06 -15.92
C GLY A 46 -4.35 -66.17 -14.66
N GLY A 47 -5.16 -66.33 -13.60
CA GLY A 47 -6.33 -67.21 -13.37
C GLY A 47 -6.79 -67.22 -11.89
N GLY A 48 -8.08 -67.51 -11.63
CA GLY A 48 -8.73 -67.51 -10.29
C GLY A 48 -9.32 -66.14 -9.91
N GLY A 49 -10.57 -65.97 -9.45
CA GLY A 49 -11.46 -66.87 -8.67
C GLY A 49 -11.46 -66.39 -7.22
N ILE A 50 -12.55 -65.84 -6.65
CA ILE A 50 -13.77 -66.52 -6.15
C ILE A 50 -14.95 -65.51 -6.11
N ALA A 51 -16.19 -66.00 -6.17
CA ALA A 51 -17.41 -65.20 -6.23
C ALA A 51 -18.11 -64.95 -4.88
N ALA A 52 -18.90 -63.86 -4.80
CA ALA A 52 -20.03 -63.69 -3.88
C ALA A 52 -21.14 -62.87 -4.57
N GLN A 53 -22.40 -63.03 -4.14
CA GLN A 53 -23.58 -62.72 -4.95
C GLN A 53 -24.16 -61.31 -4.80
N VAL A 54 -24.78 -60.87 -5.89
CA VAL A 54 -25.61 -59.68 -6.10
C VAL A 54 -26.93 -59.80 -5.30
N PRO A 55 -27.62 -58.67 -4.98
CA PRO A 55 -28.79 -58.36 -5.80
C PRO A 55 -28.79 -56.93 -6.35
N SER A 56 -29.40 -56.77 -7.52
CA SER A 56 -29.26 -55.62 -8.41
C SER A 56 -30.42 -54.64 -8.33
N VAL A 57 -30.10 -53.34 -8.33
CA VAL A 57 -30.89 -52.32 -9.05
C VAL A 57 -29.88 -51.45 -9.80
N GLY A 58 -30.04 -51.31 -11.12
CA GLY A 58 -29.02 -50.71 -11.98
C GLY A 58 -29.33 -49.28 -12.40
N ALA A 59 -28.26 -48.53 -12.65
CA ALA A 59 -28.21 -47.44 -13.63
C ALA A 59 -26.77 -47.36 -14.18
N VAL A 60 -26.63 -47.20 -15.50
CA VAL A 60 -25.36 -47.21 -16.23
C VAL A 60 -24.98 -45.79 -16.61
N ILE A 61 -23.80 -45.32 -16.20
CA ILE A 61 -22.99 -44.29 -16.89
C ILE A 61 -21.52 -44.71 -16.77
N GLU A 62 -20.74 -44.41 -17.81
CA GLU A 62 -19.40 -44.93 -18.07
C GLU A 62 -18.28 -44.24 -17.26
N GLY A 63 -17.10 -44.86 -17.23
CA GLY A 63 -15.98 -44.46 -16.37
C GLY A 63 -15.02 -43.43 -16.98
N GLY A 64 -14.32 -42.72 -16.10
CA GLY A 64 -13.12 -41.93 -16.40
C GLY A 64 -11.93 -42.46 -15.60
N GLU A 65 -10.74 -42.48 -16.21
CA GLU A 65 -9.59 -43.25 -15.75
C GLU A 65 -8.69 -42.49 -14.75
N LEU A 66 -8.14 -43.20 -13.77
CA LEU A 66 -7.25 -42.66 -12.74
C LEU A 66 -5.78 -42.72 -13.18
N VAL A 67 -5.12 -41.57 -13.25
CA VAL A 67 -3.66 -41.49 -13.47
C VAL A 67 -2.93 -41.69 -12.15
N GLY A 68 -2.03 -42.67 -12.10
CA GLY A 68 -1.21 -42.94 -10.91
C GLY A 68 -0.04 -41.97 -10.77
N VAL A 69 0.16 -41.44 -9.56
CA VAL A 69 1.35 -40.67 -9.18
C VAL A 69 2.41 -41.63 -8.62
N VAL A 70 3.67 -41.44 -9.05
CA VAL A 70 4.81 -42.22 -8.58
C VAL A 70 5.33 -41.66 -7.26
N ASP A 71 5.23 -42.43 -6.19
CA ASP A 71 5.76 -42.11 -4.85
C ASP A 71 7.29 -42.31 -4.83
N THR A 72 8.05 -41.21 -4.82
CA THR A 72 9.52 -41.23 -4.61
C THR A 72 9.84 -40.91 -3.17
N ARG A 73 9.86 -41.95 -2.34
CA ARG A 73 10.37 -41.85 -0.96
C ARG A 73 11.86 -41.56 -0.98
N ILE A 74 12.24 -40.46 -0.34
CA ILE A 74 13.61 -40.19 0.06
C ILE A 74 13.67 -40.50 1.56
N ASP A 75 14.34 -41.60 1.90
CA ASP A 75 14.71 -41.87 3.28
C ASP A 75 15.73 -40.81 3.75
N VAL A 76 15.47 -40.17 4.88
CA VAL A 76 16.44 -39.30 5.56
C VAL A 76 16.71 -39.91 6.93
N ASP A 77 17.96 -40.30 7.14
CA ASP A 77 18.40 -41.01 8.35
C ASP A 77 18.17 -40.19 9.62
N GLU A 78 17.54 -40.86 10.59
CA GLU A 78 17.41 -40.41 11.97
C GLU A 78 18.75 -40.64 12.69
N GLN A 79 19.48 -39.57 13.02
CA GLN A 79 20.64 -39.65 13.92
C GLN A 79 20.45 -38.81 15.18
N SER A 80 20.91 -39.40 16.27
CA SER A 80 20.59 -39.08 17.66
C SER A 80 21.71 -38.32 18.38
N GLU A 81 21.37 -37.85 19.59
CA GLU A 81 22.27 -37.31 20.62
C GLU A 81 22.79 -35.87 20.38
N GLY A 82 22.95 -35.03 21.42
CA GLY A 82 23.04 -35.38 22.84
C GLY A 82 22.55 -34.33 23.83
N ASP A 83 22.31 -34.81 25.06
CA ASP A 83 21.97 -34.08 26.27
C ASP A 83 23.02 -33.02 26.68
N VAL A 84 22.55 -31.90 27.21
CA VAL A 84 23.25 -31.20 28.31
C VAL A 84 22.24 -30.80 29.39
N SER A 85 22.31 -31.50 30.51
CA SER A 85 21.58 -31.20 31.75
C SER A 85 22.12 -29.95 32.45
N SER A 86 21.23 -29.13 33.03
CA SER A 86 21.54 -28.37 34.23
C SER A 86 20.34 -28.32 35.17
N GLN A 87 20.46 -29.04 36.29
CA GLN A 87 19.50 -29.06 37.39
C GLN A 87 19.47 -27.70 38.10
N TYR A 88 18.29 -27.29 38.60
CA TYR A 88 18.19 -26.65 39.92
C TYR A 88 16.86 -27.02 40.57
N THR A 89 16.89 -27.18 41.90
CA THR A 89 15.89 -27.89 42.71
C THR A 89 14.77 -26.98 43.22
N ASP A 90 13.58 -27.55 43.37
CA ASP A 90 12.53 -27.04 44.26
C ASP A 90 13.01 -26.92 45.71
N ASN A 91 12.35 -26.06 46.48
CA ASN A 91 11.87 -26.30 47.85
C ASN A 91 11.12 -25.05 48.37
N ASP A 92 9.90 -25.26 48.88
CA ASP A 92 9.32 -24.68 50.11
C ASP A 92 9.19 -23.13 50.26
N GLU A 93 8.24 -22.54 51.00
CA GLU A 93 7.19 -23.06 51.89
C GLU A 93 6.03 -22.03 52.05
N ASP A 94 5.01 -22.37 52.84
CA ASP A 94 3.84 -21.54 53.18
C ASP A 94 4.14 -20.17 53.84
N GLY A 95 3.23 -19.20 53.70
CA GLY A 95 3.34 -17.91 54.41
C GLY A 95 2.14 -16.95 54.34
N LYS A 96 1.08 -17.19 55.13
CA LYS A 96 0.08 -16.15 55.47
C LYS A 96 0.72 -15.07 56.37
N ILE A 97 0.22 -13.82 56.34
CA ILE A 97 -0.37 -13.10 57.52
C ILE A 97 -0.61 -11.58 57.30
N SER A 98 -1.83 -11.17 57.70
CA SER A 98 -2.38 -9.86 58.16
C SER A 98 -1.89 -8.47 57.73
N GLU A 99 -2.89 -7.61 57.57
CA GLU A 99 -2.88 -6.14 57.78
C GLU A 99 -2.25 -5.70 59.12
N ARG A 100 -1.54 -4.56 59.13
CA ARG A 100 -1.78 -3.45 60.10
C ARG A 100 -1.00 -2.16 59.77
N ASN A 101 -1.62 -1.02 60.06
CA ASN A 101 -1.06 0.33 59.95
C ASN A 101 0.12 0.56 60.92
N LYS A 102 1.06 1.46 60.56
CA LYS A 102 1.18 2.80 61.17
C LYS A 102 2.30 3.69 60.59
N ASP A 103 1.95 4.96 60.40
CA ASP A 103 2.69 6.20 60.64
C ASP A 103 4.23 6.20 60.60
N ALA A 104 4.80 6.93 59.63
CA ALA A 104 6.01 7.74 59.84
C ALA A 104 6.01 8.96 58.89
N THR A 105 6.24 10.13 59.45
CA THR A 105 6.48 11.41 58.77
C THR A 105 7.89 11.45 58.16
N ASP A 106 8.08 12.11 57.01
CA ASP A 106 8.84 13.37 57.02
C ASP A 106 8.60 14.25 55.77
N ALA A 107 9.01 15.51 55.86
CA ALA A 107 8.70 16.58 54.91
C ALA A 107 9.61 16.61 53.67
N THR A 108 9.11 17.19 52.57
CA THR A 108 9.96 17.90 51.62
C THR A 108 9.21 19.04 50.93
N SER A 109 9.94 20.11 50.66
CA SER A 109 9.52 21.44 50.22
C SER A 109 8.53 21.52 49.06
N VAL A 110 7.50 22.34 49.23
CA VAL A 110 6.76 22.99 48.13
C VAL A 110 7.70 23.96 47.41
N VAL A 111 7.79 23.84 46.07
CA VAL A 111 8.30 24.89 45.19
C VAL A 111 7.14 25.40 44.34
N ASP A 112 6.97 26.71 44.32
CA ASP A 112 5.84 27.40 43.72
C ASP A 112 6.13 27.78 42.27
N GLU A 113 5.69 26.95 41.31
CA GLU A 113 5.75 27.24 39.87
C GLU A 113 4.43 27.83 39.34
N SER A 114 4.05 28.99 39.88
CA SER A 114 2.85 29.74 39.44
C SER A 114 3.17 30.91 38.49
N ASN A 115 3.97 30.69 37.42
CA ASN A 115 4.11 31.68 36.33
C ASN A 115 4.62 31.09 35.00
N VAL A 116 3.76 30.34 34.28
CA VAL A 116 3.97 30.05 32.85
C VAL A 116 2.84 30.67 32.04
N LYS A 117 3.18 31.67 31.22
CA LYS A 117 2.23 32.30 30.29
C LYS A 117 1.76 31.29 29.24
N LYS A 118 0.44 31.19 29.10
CA LYS A 118 -0.24 30.41 28.07
C LYS A 118 0.13 30.96 26.67
N PRO A 119 0.68 30.16 25.74
CA PRO A 119 0.87 30.60 24.36
C PRO A 119 -0.48 30.73 23.65
N GLU A 120 -0.59 31.72 22.76
CA GLU A 120 -1.77 31.93 21.92
C GLU A 120 -1.89 30.81 20.86
N PRO A 121 -3.12 30.45 20.43
CA PRO A 121 -3.29 29.44 19.40
C PRO A 121 -2.76 29.92 18.04
N SER A 122 -1.85 29.15 17.46
CA SER A 122 -1.37 29.33 16.09
C SER A 122 -2.53 29.18 15.09
N LYS A 123 -2.53 30.03 14.07
CA LYS A 123 -3.55 30.05 13.00
C LYS A 123 -3.56 28.74 12.21
N GLU A 124 -4.74 28.39 11.70
CA GLU A 124 -4.99 27.17 10.92
C GLU A 124 -4.17 27.13 9.61
N PRO A 125 -3.80 25.93 9.13
CA PRO A 125 -3.21 25.76 7.81
C PRO A 125 -4.25 26.01 6.71
N VAL A 126 -3.88 26.81 5.72
CA VAL A 126 -4.72 27.11 4.53
C VAL A 126 -4.58 25.96 3.52
N PRO A 127 -5.66 25.50 2.86
CA PRO A 127 -5.58 24.41 1.89
C PRO A 127 -4.72 24.78 0.67
N ILE A 128 -3.92 23.82 0.22
CA ILE A 128 -3.05 23.94 -0.95
C ILE A 128 -3.92 23.94 -2.22
N SER A 129 -3.86 25.03 -2.97
CA SER A 129 -4.51 25.16 -4.28
C SER A 129 -3.50 24.87 -5.40
N THR A 130 -3.76 23.84 -6.21
CA THR A 130 -2.93 23.42 -7.35
C THR A 130 -3.08 24.32 -8.59
N SER A 131 -3.12 25.63 -8.37
CA SER A 131 -2.77 26.60 -9.41
C SER A 131 -1.27 26.90 -9.30
N ALA A 132 -0.55 26.93 -10.43
CA ALA A 132 0.85 27.34 -10.49
C ALA A 132 0.99 28.83 -10.12
N GLY A 133 0.99 29.11 -8.81
CA GLY A 133 1.23 30.44 -8.27
C GLY A 133 2.69 30.81 -8.52
N ALA A 134 2.92 31.72 -9.47
CA ALA A 134 4.23 32.30 -9.69
C ALA A 134 4.76 32.85 -8.36
N THR A 135 5.81 32.19 -7.83
CA THR A 135 6.45 32.56 -6.57
C THR A 135 6.84 34.03 -6.64
N GLN A 136 6.50 34.82 -5.62
CA GLN A 136 6.85 36.24 -5.64
C GLN A 136 8.36 36.40 -5.84
N PRO A 137 8.82 37.43 -6.59
CA PRO A 137 10.23 37.70 -6.78
C PRO A 137 10.83 38.10 -5.43
N SER A 138 11.34 37.10 -4.70
CA SER A 138 12.21 37.33 -3.56
C SER A 138 13.46 38.04 -4.06
N ASP A 139 13.97 38.98 -3.27
CA ASP A 139 15.17 39.77 -3.57
C ASP A 139 16.45 38.91 -3.38
N SER A 140 16.39 37.67 -3.90
CA SER A 140 17.42 36.65 -3.82
C SER A 140 18.54 36.99 -4.79
N THR A 141 19.53 37.69 -4.24
CA THR A 141 20.77 38.12 -4.92
C THR A 141 21.67 36.96 -5.37
N ASN A 142 21.36 35.73 -4.98
CA ASN A 142 22.04 34.53 -5.48
C ASN A 142 21.61 34.24 -6.93
N PRO A 143 22.54 34.07 -7.89
CA PRO A 143 22.20 33.55 -9.22
C PRO A 143 21.77 32.08 -9.14
N VAL A 144 21.05 31.59 -10.15
CA VAL A 144 20.87 30.14 -10.32
C VAL A 144 22.21 29.54 -10.75
N GLU A 145 22.72 28.60 -9.96
CA GLU A 145 24.02 27.94 -10.20
C GLU A 145 23.85 26.64 -10.99
N GLN A 146 22.71 25.97 -10.83
CA GLN A 146 22.45 24.68 -11.46
C GLN A 146 20.97 24.40 -11.78
N ILE A 147 20.73 23.61 -12.82
CA ILE A 147 19.47 22.90 -13.06
C ILE A 147 19.66 21.47 -12.59
N ILE A 148 18.76 20.96 -11.77
CA ILE A 148 18.77 19.57 -11.31
C ILE A 148 17.59 18.87 -11.93
N LEU A 149 17.85 17.78 -12.65
CA LEU A 149 16.83 16.93 -13.22
C LEU A 149 16.64 15.70 -12.33
N LEU A 150 15.40 15.49 -11.92
CA LEU A 150 14.93 14.33 -11.18
C LEU A 150 13.89 13.62 -12.04
N GLY A 151 13.71 12.32 -11.83
CA GLY A 151 12.68 11.57 -12.53
C GLY A 151 12.80 10.10 -12.22
N GLU A 152 11.68 9.38 -12.29
CA GLU A 152 11.64 7.95 -11.98
C GLU A 152 12.47 7.13 -12.99
N ARG A 153 12.77 5.87 -12.67
CA ARG A 153 13.30 4.92 -13.66
C ARG A 153 12.34 4.91 -14.87
N HIS A 154 12.84 4.89 -16.11
CA HIS A 154 12.03 5.01 -17.33
C HIS A 154 11.14 6.27 -17.48
N SER A 155 11.35 7.31 -16.67
CA SER A 155 10.71 8.62 -16.89
C SER A 155 11.15 9.26 -18.22
N GLY A 156 12.37 8.97 -18.69
CA GLY A 156 13.01 9.63 -19.84
C GLY A 156 13.81 10.87 -19.49
N ALA A 157 14.08 11.12 -18.21
CA ALA A 157 14.82 12.29 -17.73
C ALA A 157 16.26 12.34 -18.27
N ASP A 158 16.93 11.18 -18.35
CA ASP A 158 18.23 11.00 -19.03
C ASP A 158 18.26 11.59 -20.45
N LEU A 159 17.17 11.43 -21.23
CA LEU A 159 17.05 11.95 -22.59
C LEU A 159 16.97 13.48 -22.67
N ILE A 160 16.63 14.14 -21.55
CA ILE A 160 16.47 15.59 -21.44
C ILE A 160 17.70 16.25 -20.82
N ALA A 161 18.44 15.55 -19.95
CA ALA A 161 19.67 16.05 -19.34
C ALA A 161 20.68 16.52 -20.42
N ASP A 162 20.98 15.68 -21.40
CA ASP A 162 21.88 16.00 -22.53
C ASP A 162 21.44 17.27 -23.28
N HIS A 163 20.14 17.41 -23.55
CA HIS A 163 19.63 18.59 -24.26
C HIS A 163 19.73 19.87 -23.43
N LEU A 164 19.46 19.79 -22.12
CA LEU A 164 19.59 20.95 -21.23
C LEU A 164 21.07 21.40 -21.08
N ILE A 165 22.03 20.46 -21.11
CA ILE A 165 23.47 20.75 -21.14
C ILE A 165 23.85 21.55 -22.40
N GLU A 166 23.29 21.22 -23.56
CA GLU A 166 23.49 22.00 -24.79
C GLU A 166 22.81 23.38 -24.75
N CYS A 167 21.67 23.48 -24.06
CA CYS A 167 20.86 24.69 -24.01
C CYS A 167 21.39 25.77 -23.03
N PHE A 168 21.89 25.40 -21.85
CA PHE A 168 22.16 26.36 -20.76
C PHE A 168 23.63 26.37 -20.30
N ASP A 169 24.19 27.57 -20.08
CA ASP A 169 25.58 27.77 -19.62
C ASP A 169 25.75 27.69 -18.10
N ILE A 170 25.01 26.76 -17.47
CA ILE A 170 25.09 26.48 -16.04
C ILE A 170 25.17 24.97 -15.84
N LYS A 171 25.53 24.52 -14.65
CA LYS A 171 25.62 23.09 -14.35
C LYS A 171 24.23 22.46 -14.49
N VAL A 172 24.08 21.49 -15.38
CA VAL A 172 22.94 20.56 -15.35
C VAL A 172 23.39 19.30 -14.60
N SER A 173 22.57 18.82 -13.69
CA SER A 173 22.87 17.72 -12.77
C SER A 173 21.72 16.72 -12.74
N ASP A 174 22.02 15.44 -12.83
CA ASP A 174 21.09 14.34 -12.53
C ASP A 174 21.00 14.02 -11.02
N THR A 175 21.70 14.79 -10.19
CA THR A 175 21.91 14.47 -8.78
C THR A 175 21.60 15.69 -7.93
N TYR A 176 20.66 15.54 -6.99
CA TYR A 176 20.48 16.47 -5.86
C TYR A 176 21.36 16.00 -4.69
N LYS A 177 20.91 14.96 -3.98
CA LYS A 177 21.74 14.20 -3.03
C LYS A 177 22.15 12.85 -3.61
N ARG A 178 21.21 12.19 -4.28
CA ARG A 178 21.36 10.90 -4.98
C ARG A 178 21.03 11.08 -6.45
N TYR A 179 21.44 10.14 -7.29
CA TYR A 179 21.11 10.14 -8.73
C TYR A 179 19.58 10.13 -8.98
N GLN A 180 19.15 10.66 -10.13
CA GLN A 180 17.83 11.25 -10.38
C GLN A 180 16.59 10.41 -10.03
N HIS A 181 16.69 9.09 -10.08
CA HIS A 181 15.58 8.17 -9.81
C HIS A 181 15.57 7.57 -8.40
N TRP A 182 16.52 7.95 -7.54
CA TRP A 182 16.62 7.55 -6.14
C TRP A 182 15.87 8.51 -5.23
N PHE A 183 15.39 8.04 -4.07
CA PHE A 183 14.76 8.90 -3.07
C PHE A 183 15.73 10.02 -2.66
N GLN A 184 15.27 11.27 -2.75
CA GLN A 184 16.06 12.45 -2.42
C GLN A 184 15.89 12.85 -0.96
N GLU A 185 16.93 13.47 -0.41
CA GLU A 185 16.93 14.13 0.89
C GLU A 185 17.69 15.46 0.74
N GLU A 186 17.45 16.42 1.63
CA GLU A 186 18.18 17.67 1.62
C GLU A 186 19.68 17.45 1.92
N ASP A 187 20.54 18.06 1.10
CA ASP A 187 21.99 18.09 1.27
C ASP A 187 22.56 19.44 0.82
N LEU A 188 22.61 20.40 1.75
CA LEU A 188 23.17 21.73 1.51
C LEU A 188 24.68 21.75 1.23
N THR A 189 25.38 20.62 1.36
CA THR A 189 26.79 20.52 0.94
C THR A 189 26.93 20.30 -0.56
N LYS A 190 25.88 19.79 -1.23
CA LYS A 190 25.82 19.56 -2.68
C LYS A 190 24.99 20.62 -3.42
N VAL A 191 23.94 21.13 -2.78
CA VAL A 191 23.02 22.12 -3.35
C VAL A 191 22.90 23.31 -2.39
N PRO A 192 23.67 24.40 -2.60
CA PRO A 192 23.59 25.60 -1.77
C PRO A 192 22.19 26.21 -1.72
N GLU A 193 21.90 26.96 -0.66
CA GLU A 193 20.58 27.55 -0.40
C GLU A 193 20.11 28.48 -1.54
N ASN A 194 18.91 28.21 -2.07
CA ASN A 194 18.29 28.86 -3.23
C ASN A 194 19.15 28.89 -4.52
N SER A 195 20.01 27.90 -4.73
CA SER A 195 20.92 27.82 -5.90
C SER A 195 20.38 27.06 -7.10
N ALA A 196 19.43 26.14 -6.91
CA ALA A 196 19.00 25.19 -7.94
C ALA A 196 17.57 25.42 -8.45
N VAL A 197 17.36 25.24 -9.75
CA VAL A 197 16.03 24.97 -10.30
C VAL A 197 15.89 23.47 -10.52
N VAL A 198 14.89 22.87 -9.88
CA VAL A 198 14.65 21.42 -9.96
C VAL A 198 13.54 21.16 -10.98
N VAL A 199 13.82 20.27 -11.94
CA VAL A 199 12.82 19.73 -12.87
C VAL A 199 12.57 18.28 -12.45
N ALA A 200 11.35 17.94 -12.08
CA ALA A 200 10.95 16.58 -11.75
C ALA A 200 10.08 16.02 -12.87
N MET A 201 10.55 14.94 -13.50
CA MET A 201 9.92 14.36 -14.67
C MET A 201 9.26 13.02 -14.36
N PHE A 202 7.99 12.92 -14.75
CA PHE A 202 7.14 11.77 -14.50
C PHE A 202 6.55 11.28 -15.82
N ARG A 203 6.17 10.01 -15.86
CA ARG A 203 5.58 9.35 -17.03
C ARG A 203 4.19 8.82 -16.69
N ASP A 204 3.30 8.69 -17.67
CA ASP A 204 1.97 8.09 -17.48
C ASP A 204 2.10 6.74 -16.76
N PRO A 205 1.32 6.48 -15.69
CA PRO A 205 1.54 5.33 -14.82
C PRO A 205 1.38 3.98 -15.51
N TYR A 206 0.53 3.86 -16.55
CA TYR A 206 0.36 2.61 -17.30
C TYR A 206 1.60 2.33 -18.16
N ASP A 207 2.07 3.35 -18.88
CA ASP A 207 3.25 3.29 -19.72
C ASP A 207 4.53 3.08 -18.89
N TRP A 208 4.61 3.70 -17.71
CA TRP A 208 5.71 3.56 -16.77
C TRP A 208 5.80 2.16 -16.16
N VAL A 209 4.68 1.58 -15.73
CA VAL A 209 4.65 0.20 -15.21
C VAL A 209 5.06 -0.79 -16.30
N GLU A 210 4.58 -0.63 -17.53
CA GLU A 210 4.95 -1.51 -18.64
C GLU A 210 6.43 -1.35 -19.04
N ALA A 211 7.01 -0.15 -18.91
CA ALA A 211 8.45 0.07 -19.06
C ALA A 211 9.25 -0.65 -17.96
N MET A 212 8.88 -0.44 -16.70
CA MET A 212 9.47 -1.10 -15.55
C MET A 212 9.36 -2.63 -15.62
N ARG A 213 8.27 -3.17 -16.18
CA ARG A 213 8.09 -4.62 -16.38
C ARG A 213 9.01 -5.18 -17.46
N LYS A 214 9.16 -4.48 -18.59
CA LYS A 214 10.05 -4.91 -19.68
C LYS A 214 11.53 -4.84 -19.28
N GLU A 215 11.91 -3.81 -18.54
CA GLU A 215 13.29 -3.55 -18.11
C GLU A 215 13.33 -3.06 -16.66
N PRO A 216 13.23 -3.94 -15.64
CA PRO A 216 13.29 -3.55 -14.24
C PRO A 216 14.74 -3.25 -13.82
N GLN A 217 15.26 -2.12 -14.32
CA GLN A 217 16.57 -1.58 -13.95
C GLN A 217 16.73 -1.61 -12.43
N HIS A 218 17.84 -2.14 -11.93
CA HIS A 218 18.17 -2.34 -10.52
C HIS A 218 17.27 -3.30 -9.71
N ALA A 219 16.24 -3.93 -10.29
CA ALA A 219 15.28 -4.80 -9.59
C ALA A 219 15.26 -6.22 -10.18
N HIS A 220 16.36 -6.95 -10.02
CA HIS A 220 16.60 -8.22 -10.73
C HIS A 220 15.65 -9.36 -10.31
N ASP A 221 15.07 -9.31 -9.11
CA ASP A 221 14.08 -10.30 -8.65
C ASP A 221 12.70 -10.12 -9.30
N HIS A 222 12.49 -9.06 -10.10
CA HIS A 222 11.28 -8.84 -10.89
C HIS A 222 11.40 -9.36 -12.33
N LEU A 223 12.29 -10.34 -12.53
CA LEU A 223 12.52 -11.04 -13.79
C LEU A 223 12.47 -12.55 -13.58
N LEU A 224 11.99 -13.26 -14.60
CA LEU A 224 12.06 -14.70 -14.67
C LEU A 224 13.41 -15.11 -15.27
N TRP A 225 14.25 -15.72 -14.45
CA TRP A 225 15.55 -16.24 -14.85
C TRP A 225 15.40 -17.65 -15.41
N GLN A 226 15.45 -17.80 -16.73
CA GLN A 226 15.47 -19.12 -17.36
C GLN A 226 16.88 -19.70 -17.30
N SER A 227 17.05 -20.73 -16.47
CA SER A 227 18.28 -21.54 -16.47
C SER A 227 18.40 -22.29 -17.80
N HIS A 228 19.33 -21.85 -18.65
CA HIS A 228 19.70 -22.63 -19.81
C HIS A 228 20.41 -23.91 -19.33
N ASN A 229 19.83 -25.06 -19.63
CA ASN A 229 20.37 -26.38 -19.27
C ASN A 229 21.68 -26.75 -20.04
N ASP A 230 22.25 -25.78 -20.77
CA ASP A 230 23.53 -25.88 -21.47
C ASP A 230 24.66 -25.45 -20.52
N THR A 231 25.27 -26.45 -19.90
CA THR A 231 26.38 -26.30 -18.93
C THR A 231 27.64 -25.65 -19.50
N THR A 232 27.68 -25.31 -20.79
CA THR A 232 28.86 -24.73 -21.44
C THR A 232 28.92 -23.20 -21.46
N ASN A 233 27.83 -22.48 -21.13
CA ASN A 233 27.81 -21.01 -21.05
C ASN A 233 26.99 -20.47 -19.86
N ILE A 234 27.66 -20.41 -18.70
CA ILE A 234 27.10 -19.92 -17.42
C ILE A 234 26.68 -18.43 -17.47
N TRP A 235 27.10 -17.67 -18.48
CA TRP A 235 26.88 -16.22 -18.58
C TRP A 235 25.75 -15.80 -19.54
N ASN A 236 25.02 -16.75 -20.13
CA ASN A 236 23.93 -16.48 -21.08
C ASN A 236 22.54 -16.73 -20.45
N GLU A 237 22.35 -16.38 -19.18
CA GLU A 237 21.01 -16.38 -18.58
C GLU A 237 20.17 -15.26 -19.20
N ARG A 238 19.11 -15.65 -19.92
CA ARG A 238 18.19 -14.69 -20.52
C ARG A 238 17.10 -14.34 -19.54
N ALA A 239 17.21 -13.15 -18.94
CA ALA A 239 16.12 -12.55 -18.18
C ALA A 239 14.87 -12.37 -19.07
N ILE A 240 13.70 -12.73 -18.54
CA ILE A 240 12.42 -12.58 -19.20
C ILE A 240 11.48 -11.75 -18.31
N PRO A 241 10.79 -10.73 -18.86
CA PRO A 241 9.75 -10.00 -18.14
C PRO A 241 8.68 -10.91 -17.56
N MET A 242 8.37 -10.73 -16.28
CA MET A 242 7.22 -11.37 -15.61
C MET A 242 5.90 -11.03 -16.33
N GLY A 243 4.86 -11.85 -16.09
CA GLY A 243 3.50 -11.50 -16.48
C GLY A 243 3.07 -10.19 -15.80
N TRP A 244 2.25 -9.36 -16.45
CA TRP A 244 1.92 -8.04 -15.88
C TRP A 244 1.33 -8.13 -14.47
N LYS A 245 0.45 -9.10 -14.22
CA LYS A 245 -0.22 -9.28 -12.93
C LYS A 245 0.78 -9.68 -11.85
N GLU A 246 1.60 -10.68 -12.13
CA GLU A 246 2.70 -11.12 -11.28
C GLU A 246 3.60 -9.93 -10.92
N PHE A 247 4.12 -9.22 -11.93
CA PHE A 247 5.01 -8.06 -11.76
C PHE A 247 4.42 -6.96 -10.86
N VAL A 248 3.15 -6.58 -11.02
CA VAL A 248 2.56 -5.52 -10.21
C VAL A 248 2.14 -5.98 -8.81
N THR A 249 1.92 -7.29 -8.60
CA THR A 249 1.64 -7.87 -7.27
C THR A 249 2.91 -8.28 -6.51
N GLN A 250 4.04 -8.45 -7.19
CA GLN A 250 5.30 -8.85 -6.59
C GLN A 250 5.78 -7.79 -5.58
N PRO A 251 6.13 -8.18 -4.35
CA PRO A 251 6.69 -7.26 -3.38
C PRO A 251 8.02 -6.67 -3.85
N TRP A 252 8.13 -5.34 -3.77
CA TRP A 252 9.34 -4.58 -4.08
C TRP A 252 10.31 -4.63 -2.89
N ILE A 253 10.77 -5.85 -2.60
CA ILE A 253 11.70 -6.19 -1.54
C ILE A 253 12.93 -6.85 -2.15
N GLY A 254 14.11 -6.59 -1.58
CA GLY A 254 15.35 -7.25 -1.96
C GLY A 254 15.91 -8.08 -0.81
N GLN A 255 16.57 -9.19 -1.12
CA GLN A 255 17.28 -9.96 -0.12
C GLN A 255 18.56 -9.25 0.36
N ARG A 256 18.78 -9.21 1.67
CA ARG A 256 20.06 -8.76 2.26
C ARG A 256 21.16 -9.80 2.01
N GLY A 257 22.24 -9.36 1.39
CA GLY A 257 23.40 -10.19 1.09
C GLY A 257 24.26 -10.56 2.30
N SER A 258 25.47 -11.03 2.04
CA SER A 258 26.39 -11.57 3.04
C SER A 258 27.03 -10.48 3.90
N MET A 259 27.40 -9.34 3.31
CA MET A 259 28.01 -8.19 3.98
C MET A 259 26.97 -7.39 4.76
N ASP A 260 25.76 -7.25 4.24
CA ASP A 260 24.61 -6.68 4.99
C ASP A 260 24.35 -7.44 6.29
N LYS A 261 24.45 -8.78 6.27
CA LYS A 261 24.33 -9.64 7.46
C LYS A 261 25.51 -9.48 8.44
N VAL A 262 26.67 -8.99 7.99
CA VAL A 262 27.79 -8.62 8.88
C VAL A 262 27.53 -7.25 9.51
N ILE A 263 27.02 -6.28 8.74
CA ILE A 263 26.64 -4.95 9.24
C ILE A 263 25.57 -5.08 10.33
N SER A 264 24.51 -5.86 10.08
CA SER A 264 23.38 -6.01 11.02
C SER A 264 23.74 -6.69 12.35
N ARG A 265 24.70 -7.63 12.35
CA ARG A 265 25.24 -8.23 13.59
C ARG A 265 25.90 -7.20 14.51
N THR A 266 26.31 -6.05 13.98
CA THR A 266 26.78 -4.92 14.76
C THR A 266 25.69 -3.85 14.86
N ASN A 267 24.98 -3.76 16.00
CA ASN A 267 23.95 -2.72 16.20
C ASN A 267 24.48 -1.28 16.04
N ARG A 268 25.79 -1.07 16.21
CA ARG A 268 26.50 0.18 15.88
C ARG A 268 26.69 0.41 14.38
N GLY A 269 26.78 -0.67 13.59
CA GLY A 269 26.86 -0.64 12.14
C GLY A 269 25.59 -0.09 11.52
N MET A 270 24.42 -0.68 11.78
CA MET A 270 23.16 -0.28 11.12
C MET A 270 22.83 1.22 11.23
N ASN A 271 23.05 1.83 12.40
CA ASN A 271 22.75 3.26 12.61
C ASN A 271 23.77 4.22 11.99
N ASN A 272 24.99 3.74 11.67
CA ASN A 272 26.10 4.56 11.19
C ASN A 272 26.59 4.15 9.78
N ALA A 273 26.03 3.09 9.21
CA ALA A 273 26.38 2.60 7.88
C ALA A 273 25.84 3.57 6.83
N ILE A 274 26.75 4.16 6.07
CA ILE A 274 26.46 4.81 4.81
C ILE A 274 26.58 3.73 3.75
N CYS A 275 25.44 3.34 3.20
CA CYS A 275 25.33 2.34 2.14
C CYS A 275 25.72 2.93 0.78
N MET A 276 25.65 2.10 -0.27
CA MET A 276 25.69 2.57 -1.65
C MET A 276 24.70 3.73 -1.87
N ASP A 277 25.06 4.70 -2.72
CA ASP A 277 24.30 5.93 -3.00
C ASP A 277 23.87 6.75 -1.77
N PHE A 278 24.66 6.71 -0.69
CA PHE A 278 24.41 7.48 0.53
C PHE A 278 23.08 7.15 1.23
N TYR A 279 22.51 5.97 1.02
CA TYR A 279 21.39 5.47 1.84
C TYR A 279 21.85 5.11 3.26
N SER A 280 20.93 5.12 4.23
CA SER A 280 21.17 4.41 5.49
C SER A 280 20.85 2.93 5.32
N PHE A 281 21.32 2.10 6.26
CA PHE A 281 21.00 0.66 6.29
C PHE A 281 19.50 0.35 6.20
N TYR A 282 18.66 1.27 6.67
CA TYR A 282 17.20 1.10 6.75
C TYR A 282 16.45 1.46 5.45
N ASP A 283 17.08 2.22 4.55
CA ASP A 283 16.41 2.84 3.39
C ASP A 283 16.67 2.08 2.07
N ALA A 284 17.65 1.17 2.02
CA ALA A 284 17.96 0.39 0.82
C ALA A 284 18.54 -1.00 1.14
N VAL A 285 18.43 -1.88 0.15
CA VAL A 285 19.07 -3.21 0.12
C VAL A 285 19.59 -3.51 -1.31
N PRO A 286 20.84 -3.99 -1.47
CA PRO A 286 21.84 -4.21 -0.44
C PRO A 286 22.40 -2.88 0.07
N CYS A 287 22.91 -2.88 1.29
CA CYS A 287 23.68 -1.75 1.81
C CYS A 287 25.11 -1.75 1.23
N SER A 288 25.71 -2.94 1.06
CA SER A 288 27.07 -3.11 0.55
C SER A 288 27.14 -3.28 -0.97
N GLN A 289 28.03 -2.53 -1.62
CA GLN A 289 28.37 -2.71 -3.03
C GLN A 289 28.79 -4.16 -3.37
N ASN A 290 29.46 -4.85 -2.43
CA ASN A 290 29.92 -6.22 -2.61
C ASN A 290 28.77 -7.26 -2.64
N ASP A 291 27.59 -6.90 -2.13
CA ASP A 291 26.38 -7.71 -2.21
C ASP A 291 25.49 -7.30 -3.41
N SER A 292 25.85 -6.26 -4.18
CA SER A 292 25.12 -5.83 -5.37
C SER A 292 25.67 -6.56 -6.61
N LEU A 293 24.86 -7.46 -7.16
CA LEU A 293 25.14 -8.06 -8.46
C LEU A 293 24.91 -7.03 -9.57
N ILE A 294 25.81 -6.96 -10.55
CA ILE A 294 25.66 -6.12 -11.74
C ILE A 294 25.26 -7.00 -12.91
N VAL A 295 24.12 -6.70 -13.53
CA VAL A 295 23.68 -7.33 -14.77
C VAL A 295 23.74 -6.30 -15.90
N GLU A 296 24.32 -6.68 -17.05
CA GLU A 296 24.39 -5.80 -18.21
C GLU A 296 22.99 -5.38 -18.68
N GLY A 297 22.80 -4.08 -18.92
CA GLY A 297 21.50 -3.48 -19.26
C GLY A 297 20.56 -3.21 -18.08
N LEU A 298 20.68 -3.93 -16.95
CA LEU A 298 19.86 -3.70 -15.75
C LEU A 298 20.59 -2.90 -14.66
N GLY A 299 21.92 -2.89 -14.68
CA GLY A 299 22.76 -2.19 -13.71
C GLY A 299 22.92 -2.96 -12.39
N GLU A 300 23.20 -2.21 -11.32
CA GLU A 300 23.42 -2.72 -9.97
C GLU A 300 22.11 -3.10 -9.29
N TYR A 301 22.01 -4.32 -8.77
CA TYR A 301 20.90 -4.78 -7.94
C TYR A 301 20.72 -3.85 -6.71
N LYS A 302 19.58 -3.14 -6.64
CA LYS A 302 19.22 -2.25 -5.52
C LYS A 302 17.71 -1.96 -5.43
N TYR A 303 17.14 -2.35 -4.30
CA TYR A 303 15.79 -1.98 -3.86
C TYR A 303 15.83 -0.86 -2.82
N GLU A 304 14.80 -0.03 -2.85
CA GLU A 304 14.57 1.04 -1.89
C GLU A 304 13.44 0.65 -0.95
N TYR A 305 13.55 1.08 0.29
CA TYR A 305 12.61 0.78 1.37
C TYR A 305 11.85 2.04 1.81
N GLN A 306 10.79 1.84 2.60
CA GLN A 306 9.98 2.91 3.16
C GLN A 306 10.83 3.81 4.07
N HIS A 307 10.72 5.13 3.91
CA HIS A 307 11.52 6.11 4.67
C HIS A 307 11.03 6.30 6.13
N ASP A 308 10.35 5.30 6.69
CA ASP A 308 9.94 5.23 8.09
C ASP A 308 11.00 4.54 8.98
N ARG A 309 12.08 4.03 8.39
CA ARG A 309 13.15 3.20 8.99
C ARG A 309 12.66 1.86 9.58
N SER A 310 11.63 1.25 9.01
CA SER A 310 11.12 -0.07 9.43
C SER A 310 11.83 -1.27 8.79
N GLU A 311 12.72 -1.05 7.82
CA GLU A 311 13.23 -2.07 6.90
C GLU A 311 12.14 -2.77 6.05
N ARG A 312 10.93 -2.19 5.95
CA ARG A 312 9.90 -2.63 5.02
C ARG A 312 10.19 -2.08 3.63
N GLY A 313 10.33 -2.96 2.65
CA GLY A 313 10.18 -2.57 1.24
C GLY A 313 8.72 -2.26 0.91
N PHE A 314 8.43 -2.06 -0.36
CA PHE A 314 7.08 -1.75 -0.81
C PHE A 314 6.33 -3.03 -1.14
N SER A 315 5.04 -3.06 -0.86
CA SER A 315 4.20 -4.24 -1.13
C SER A 315 3.99 -4.47 -2.64
N SER A 316 4.11 -3.42 -3.46
CA SER A 316 4.11 -3.45 -4.93
C SER A 316 4.98 -2.34 -5.51
N ILE A 317 5.22 -2.42 -6.82
CA ILE A 317 5.81 -1.32 -7.61
C ILE A 317 4.94 -0.05 -7.64
N ILE A 318 3.61 -0.17 -7.46
CA ILE A 318 2.70 0.99 -7.38
C ILE A 318 2.88 1.74 -6.06
N ASP A 319 3.05 1.00 -4.96
CA ASP A 319 3.30 1.58 -3.64
C ASP A 319 4.64 2.33 -3.60
N LEU A 320 5.68 1.78 -4.26
CA LEU A 320 6.95 2.49 -4.49
C LEU A 320 6.72 3.78 -5.29
N ARG A 321 6.01 3.69 -6.43
CA ARG A 321 5.74 4.82 -7.33
C ARG A 321 5.04 5.97 -6.62
N ARG A 322 4.01 5.66 -5.82
CA ARG A 322 3.28 6.62 -4.99
C ARG A 322 4.23 7.40 -4.09
N GLU A 323 5.08 6.71 -3.32
CA GLU A 323 6.05 7.34 -2.42
C GLU A 323 7.17 8.07 -3.18
N LYS A 324 7.54 7.61 -4.39
CA LYS A 324 8.47 8.30 -5.29
C LYS A 324 7.96 9.67 -5.72
N ILE A 325 6.70 9.74 -6.14
CA ILE A 325 6.06 10.99 -6.54
C ILE A 325 6.05 11.95 -5.35
N LEU A 326 5.59 11.51 -4.18
CA LEU A 326 5.57 12.32 -2.96
C LEU A 326 6.96 12.84 -2.57
N ASN A 327 7.99 11.98 -2.59
CA ASN A 327 9.36 12.39 -2.31
C ASN A 327 9.91 13.38 -3.33
N HIS A 328 9.73 13.15 -4.63
CA HIS A 328 10.18 14.08 -5.67
C HIS A 328 9.47 15.43 -5.58
N LEU A 329 8.16 15.45 -5.29
CA LEU A 329 7.42 16.70 -5.05
C LEU A 329 7.94 17.44 -3.81
N SER A 330 8.29 16.74 -2.72
CA SER A 330 8.84 17.36 -1.51
C SER A 330 10.17 18.10 -1.71
N VAL A 331 10.88 17.83 -2.82
CA VAL A 331 12.11 18.56 -3.17
C VAL A 331 11.82 20.04 -3.45
N ALA A 332 10.57 20.41 -3.77
CA ALA A 332 10.14 21.79 -3.88
C ALA A 332 10.34 22.61 -2.58
N ASP A 333 10.26 21.96 -1.42
CA ASP A 333 10.43 22.58 -0.09
C ASP A 333 11.88 22.50 0.45
N PHE A 334 12.81 21.86 -0.27
CA PHE A 334 14.21 21.80 0.15
C PHE A 334 14.87 23.17 0.00
N ARG A 335 15.66 23.62 0.98
CA ARG A 335 16.25 24.97 1.00
C ARG A 335 17.20 25.24 -0.17
N GLY A 336 17.74 24.22 -0.81
CA GLY A 336 18.57 24.37 -2.02
C GLY A 336 17.76 24.66 -3.30
N THR A 337 16.46 24.31 -3.29
CA THR A 337 15.54 24.49 -4.41
C THR A 337 14.97 25.91 -4.42
N ARG A 338 15.37 26.70 -5.42
CA ARG A 338 14.81 28.04 -5.69
C ARG A 338 13.44 27.97 -6.37
N ALA A 339 13.26 27.00 -7.25
CA ALA A 339 12.04 26.77 -8.01
C ALA A 339 11.96 25.31 -8.45
N PHE A 340 10.73 24.82 -8.60
CA PHE A 340 10.41 23.44 -8.92
C PHE A 340 9.47 23.38 -10.13
N ILE A 341 9.77 22.52 -11.09
CA ILE A 341 8.99 22.32 -12.32
C ILE A 341 8.62 20.84 -12.40
N SER A 342 7.35 20.52 -12.20
CA SER A 342 6.81 19.19 -12.55
C SER A 342 6.57 19.11 -14.05
N LEU A 343 6.96 18.00 -14.68
CA LEU A 343 6.87 17.77 -16.12
C LEU A 343 6.39 16.35 -16.42
N ARG A 344 5.40 16.23 -17.30
CA ARG A 344 4.96 14.95 -17.86
C ARG A 344 5.75 14.63 -19.12
N PHE A 345 6.15 13.37 -19.29
CA PHE A 345 6.88 12.89 -20.46
C PHE A 345 6.12 13.18 -21.77
N GLU A 346 4.80 12.98 -21.75
CA GLU A 346 3.92 13.09 -22.90
C GLU A 346 3.67 14.56 -23.31
N ASP A 347 3.84 15.52 -22.39
CA ASP A 347 3.77 16.96 -22.74
C ASP A 347 4.92 17.36 -23.68
N MET A 348 6.06 16.65 -23.62
CA MET A 348 7.18 16.85 -24.54
C MET A 348 6.95 16.22 -25.91
N ASP A 349 6.13 15.17 -26.01
CA ASP A 349 5.72 14.59 -27.29
C ASP A 349 4.74 15.52 -28.04
N VAL A 350 3.86 16.21 -27.31
CA VAL A 350 2.87 17.15 -27.88
C VAL A 350 3.48 18.51 -28.22
N ASN A 351 4.33 19.05 -27.34
CA ASN A 351 4.83 20.44 -27.43
C ASN A 351 6.30 20.53 -27.85
N GLY A 352 7.04 19.41 -27.82
CA GLY A 352 8.50 19.41 -27.87
C GLY A 352 9.12 19.93 -26.57
N VAL A 353 10.45 19.89 -26.51
CA VAL A 353 11.26 20.46 -25.42
C VAL A 353 11.19 21.99 -25.32
N HIS A 354 10.59 22.67 -26.31
CA HIS A 354 10.48 24.13 -26.37
C HIS A 354 9.82 24.75 -25.14
N GLU A 355 8.70 24.18 -24.69
CA GLU A 355 7.94 24.71 -23.55
C GLU A 355 8.72 24.55 -22.23
N LEU A 356 9.47 23.45 -22.07
CA LEU A 356 10.38 23.28 -20.92
C LEU A 356 11.51 24.31 -20.96
N VAL A 357 12.19 24.47 -22.10
CA VAL A 357 13.30 25.43 -22.27
C VAL A 357 12.81 26.85 -21.99
N LYS A 358 11.64 27.23 -22.51
CA LYS A 358 11.01 28.53 -22.26
C LYS A 358 10.70 28.75 -20.77
N ARG A 359 10.10 27.76 -20.08
CA ARG A 359 9.86 27.84 -18.62
C ARG A 359 11.16 27.97 -17.83
N LEU A 360 12.23 27.29 -18.26
CA LEU A 360 13.55 27.43 -17.65
C LEU A 360 14.14 28.82 -17.90
N GLU A 361 14.01 29.42 -19.09
CA GLU A 361 14.41 30.82 -19.32
C GLU A 361 13.65 31.79 -18.40
N GLU A 362 12.33 31.61 -18.28
CA GLU A 362 11.46 32.45 -17.43
C GLU A 362 11.78 32.29 -15.94
N THR A 363 12.09 31.07 -15.49
CA THR A 363 12.37 30.75 -14.08
C THR A 363 13.79 31.12 -13.64
N THR A 364 14.78 30.94 -14.52
CA THR A 364 16.20 31.20 -14.21
C THR A 364 16.66 32.61 -14.58
N GLY A 365 15.96 33.29 -15.49
CA GLY A 365 16.43 34.52 -16.14
C GLY A 365 17.53 34.29 -17.19
N LEU A 366 17.99 33.06 -17.40
CA LEU A 366 19.01 32.71 -18.39
C LEU A 366 18.41 32.65 -19.78
N LYS A 367 19.26 32.77 -20.80
CA LYS A 367 18.89 32.57 -22.21
C LYS A 367 19.48 31.30 -22.77
N ALA A 368 18.62 30.49 -23.38
CA ALA A 368 18.99 29.25 -24.02
C ALA A 368 19.81 29.53 -25.29
N ARG A 369 20.89 28.76 -25.47
CA ARG A 369 21.76 28.80 -26.65
C ARG A 369 21.24 27.92 -27.78
N CYS A 370 20.48 26.89 -27.44
CA CYS A 370 19.88 25.95 -28.37
C CYS A 370 18.67 26.59 -29.07
N ASN A 371 18.45 26.24 -30.34
CA ASN A 371 17.17 26.53 -31.00
C ASN A 371 16.21 25.38 -30.68
N ALA A 372 15.47 25.50 -29.59
CA ALA A 372 14.48 24.50 -29.15
C ALA A 372 13.30 24.45 -30.15
N THR A 373 13.50 23.75 -31.26
CA THR A 373 12.51 23.58 -32.32
C THR A 373 11.53 22.45 -31.99
N ARG A 374 10.28 22.59 -32.43
CA ARG A 374 9.19 21.63 -32.16
C ARG A 374 9.46 20.21 -32.67
N SER A 375 10.40 20.02 -33.60
CA SER A 375 10.78 18.71 -34.14
C SER A 375 11.98 18.06 -33.44
N MET A 376 12.58 18.70 -32.43
CA MET A 376 13.63 18.09 -31.59
C MET A 376 13.05 17.30 -30.42
N ALA A 377 11.98 16.54 -30.64
CA ALA A 377 11.84 15.29 -29.91
C ALA A 377 12.95 14.36 -30.47
N PRO A 378 13.96 13.95 -29.67
CA PRO A 378 14.96 13.02 -30.17
C PRO A 378 14.28 11.81 -30.81
N HIS A 379 14.84 11.28 -31.90
CA HIS A 379 14.28 10.10 -32.56
C HIS A 379 14.13 8.89 -31.60
N ARG A 380 14.86 8.94 -30.48
CA ARG A 380 14.78 8.08 -29.30
C ARG A 380 13.48 8.22 -28.49
N LEU A 381 12.93 9.42 -28.27
CA LEU A 381 11.64 9.58 -27.53
C LEU A 381 10.51 8.78 -28.18
N ALA A 382 10.46 8.77 -29.52
CA ALA A 382 9.49 7.96 -30.27
C ALA A 382 9.72 6.45 -30.12
N GLN A 383 10.97 6.00 -29.91
CA GLN A 383 11.29 4.60 -29.62
C GLN A 383 10.91 4.19 -28.18
N HIS A 384 10.79 5.15 -27.26
CA HIS A 384 10.38 4.92 -25.87
C HIS A 384 8.85 4.99 -25.66
N LYS A 385 8.02 5.12 -26.71
CA LYS A 385 6.59 4.79 -26.61
C LYS A 385 6.42 3.28 -26.59
N ILE A 386 6.13 2.75 -25.41
CA ILE A 386 6.27 1.32 -25.09
C ILE A 386 4.99 0.51 -25.31
N ALA A 387 3.83 1.18 -25.31
CA ALA A 387 2.56 0.67 -25.77
C ALA A 387 1.70 1.84 -26.27
N THR A 388 0.99 1.64 -27.37
CA THR A 388 -0.20 2.42 -27.68
C THR A 388 -1.38 1.92 -26.84
N LEU A 389 -2.42 2.73 -26.68
CA LEU A 389 -3.57 2.38 -25.83
C LEU A 389 -4.31 1.10 -26.31
N GLU A 390 -4.17 0.76 -27.58
CA GLU A 390 -4.74 -0.44 -28.22
C GLU A 390 -3.98 -1.74 -27.91
N GLU A 391 -2.80 -1.66 -27.28
CA GLU A 391 -1.90 -2.81 -27.03
C GLU A 391 -1.89 -3.28 -25.56
N LEU A 392 -2.53 -2.53 -24.64
CA LEU A 392 -2.59 -2.88 -23.22
C LEU A 392 -3.83 -3.73 -22.91
N PRO A 393 -3.70 -4.85 -22.16
CA PRO A 393 -4.85 -5.67 -21.77
C PRO A 393 -5.91 -4.91 -20.95
N ASP A 394 -7.20 -5.15 -21.24
CA ASP A 394 -8.33 -4.54 -20.52
C ASP A 394 -8.29 -4.80 -19.01
N ASP A 395 -7.85 -5.99 -18.60
CA ASP A 395 -7.72 -6.39 -17.21
C ASP A 395 -6.56 -5.68 -16.50
N PHE A 396 -5.43 -5.45 -17.19
CA PHE A 396 -4.35 -4.57 -16.72
C PHE A 396 -4.84 -3.13 -16.56
N ILE A 397 -5.55 -2.57 -17.56
CA ILE A 397 -6.09 -1.20 -17.48
C ILE A 397 -7.05 -1.08 -16.30
N LYS A 398 -7.94 -2.06 -16.10
CA LYS A 398 -8.87 -2.10 -14.97
C LYS A 398 -8.16 -2.25 -13.62
N TRP A 399 -7.11 -3.07 -13.55
CA TRP A 399 -6.28 -3.24 -12.35
C TRP A 399 -5.57 -1.93 -11.99
N MET A 400 -4.82 -1.33 -12.92
CA MET A 400 -4.15 -0.05 -12.74
C MET A 400 -5.12 1.06 -12.33
N SER A 401 -6.29 1.12 -12.97
CA SER A 401 -7.35 2.08 -12.62
C SER A 401 -7.84 1.91 -11.18
N ARG A 402 -7.82 0.71 -10.60
CA ARG A 402 -8.24 0.44 -9.22
C ARG A 402 -7.14 0.70 -8.18
N PHE A 403 -5.85 0.52 -8.52
CA PHE A 403 -4.76 0.48 -7.52
C PHE A 403 -3.71 1.58 -7.59
N VAL A 404 -3.60 2.26 -8.73
CA VAL A 404 -2.83 3.51 -8.76
C VAL A 404 -3.50 4.52 -7.84
N ASP A 405 -2.70 5.19 -6.99
CA ASP A 405 -3.16 6.29 -6.15
C ASP A 405 -3.38 7.53 -7.02
N TRP A 406 -4.60 7.64 -7.56
CA TRP A 406 -5.00 8.76 -8.41
C TRP A 406 -5.06 10.11 -7.67
N GLU A 407 -5.10 10.12 -6.33
CA GLU A 407 -4.97 11.37 -5.56
C GLU A 407 -3.54 11.90 -5.71
N VAL A 408 -2.52 11.03 -5.58
CA VAL A 408 -1.11 11.36 -5.79
C VAL A 408 -0.75 11.61 -7.26
N GLU A 409 -1.18 10.76 -8.20
CA GLU A 409 -0.94 10.97 -9.65
C GLU A 409 -1.54 12.30 -10.17
N SER A 410 -2.67 12.75 -9.62
CA SER A 410 -3.29 14.01 -10.03
C SER A 410 -2.42 15.24 -9.70
N GLN A 411 -1.56 15.15 -8.68
CA GLN A 411 -0.61 16.22 -8.31
C GLN A 411 0.47 16.45 -9.37
N ILE A 412 0.77 15.42 -10.17
CA ILE A 412 1.68 15.48 -11.33
C ILE A 412 0.92 15.50 -12.67
N GLY A 413 -0.41 15.66 -12.63
CA GLY A 413 -1.25 15.87 -13.81
C GLY A 413 -1.64 14.60 -14.57
N TYR A 414 -1.58 13.41 -13.96
CA TYR A 414 -2.16 12.20 -14.52
C TYR A 414 -3.53 11.91 -13.90
N PHE A 415 -4.44 11.36 -14.71
CA PHE A 415 -5.83 11.09 -14.31
C PHE A 415 -6.22 9.70 -14.80
N ARG A 416 -7.14 9.05 -14.07
CA ARG A 416 -7.63 7.71 -14.40
C ARG A 416 -8.19 7.67 -15.83
N ARG A 417 -7.68 6.77 -16.68
CA ARG A 417 -8.19 6.58 -18.04
C ARG A 417 -9.68 6.21 -17.97
N GLY A 418 -10.54 6.98 -18.65
CA GLY A 418 -11.99 6.79 -18.65
C GLY A 418 -12.73 7.25 -17.37
N GLY A 419 -12.04 7.88 -16.40
CA GLY A 419 -12.69 8.49 -15.23
C GLY A 419 -13.44 9.77 -15.57
N VAL A 420 -14.48 10.09 -14.79
CA VAL A 420 -15.25 11.35 -14.91
C VAL A 420 -14.37 12.58 -14.65
N ASP A 421 -13.33 12.40 -13.84
CA ASP A 421 -12.38 13.44 -13.43
C ASP A 421 -11.25 13.69 -14.44
N ALA A 422 -11.16 12.88 -15.51
CA ALA A 422 -10.27 13.21 -16.61
C ALA A 422 -10.72 14.57 -17.18
N PRO A 423 -9.86 15.61 -17.22
CA PRO A 423 -10.27 16.92 -17.70
C PRO A 423 -10.80 16.75 -19.11
N GLN A 424 -12.12 16.92 -19.28
CA GLN A 424 -12.77 16.71 -20.57
C GLN A 424 -12.00 17.54 -21.57
N LYS A 425 -11.43 16.86 -22.57
CA LYS A 425 -10.59 17.49 -23.58
C LYS A 425 -11.47 18.55 -24.22
N ILE A 426 -11.28 19.81 -23.84
CA ILE A 426 -12.09 20.91 -24.35
C ILE A 426 -11.66 21.08 -25.80
N THR A 427 -12.28 20.31 -26.68
CA THR A 427 -12.37 20.60 -28.09
C THR A 427 -13.08 21.94 -28.16
N VAL A 428 -12.27 23.00 -28.25
CA VAL A 428 -12.71 24.35 -28.63
C VAL A 428 -13.04 24.29 -30.13
N GLU A 429 -14.04 23.48 -30.46
CA GLU A 429 -14.78 23.62 -31.70
C GLU A 429 -15.56 24.92 -31.54
N ALA A 430 -15.13 25.94 -32.28
CA ALA A 430 -15.71 27.27 -32.25
C ALA A 430 -17.06 27.29 -32.99
N GLU A 431 -18.02 26.48 -32.54
CA GLU A 431 -19.37 26.45 -33.09
C GLU A 431 -20.19 27.63 -32.59
N HIS A 432 -20.49 28.53 -33.52
CA HIS A 432 -21.15 29.80 -33.28
C HIS A 432 -22.68 29.63 -33.22
N HIS A 433 -23.18 28.90 -32.22
CA HIS A 433 -24.61 28.61 -32.10
C HIS A 433 -25.33 29.44 -31.04
N ASN A 434 -26.00 30.51 -31.52
CA ASN A 434 -27.05 31.22 -30.81
C ASN A 434 -28.25 30.28 -30.51
N ALA A 435 -28.27 29.66 -29.34
CA ALA A 435 -29.42 28.90 -28.84
C ALA A 435 -29.97 29.57 -27.57
N THR A 436 -31.21 30.07 -27.65
CA THR A 436 -31.89 30.76 -26.55
C THR A 436 -32.13 29.82 -25.36
N PRO A 437 -31.86 30.21 -24.10
CA PRO A 437 -32.05 29.32 -22.95
C PRO A 437 -33.52 28.94 -22.78
N LYS A 438 -33.84 27.68 -23.05
CA LYS A 438 -35.16 27.12 -22.76
C LYS A 438 -35.19 26.78 -21.27
N MET A 439 -35.91 27.55 -20.47
CA MET A 439 -36.14 27.25 -19.05
C MET A 439 -36.62 25.80 -18.91
N LEU A 440 -35.76 24.92 -18.42
CA LEU A 440 -36.17 23.62 -17.92
C LEU A 440 -36.94 23.89 -16.64
N ILE A 441 -38.23 23.57 -16.69
CA ILE A 441 -39.14 23.62 -15.54
C ILE A 441 -38.50 22.78 -14.42
N GLU A 442 -38.37 23.36 -13.23
CA GLU A 442 -37.98 22.64 -12.02
C GLU A 442 -38.98 21.51 -11.79
N SER A 443 -38.64 20.32 -12.27
CA SER A 443 -39.33 19.10 -11.90
C SER A 443 -39.02 18.89 -10.43
N SER A 444 -39.97 19.25 -9.58
CA SER A 444 -40.00 18.93 -8.16
C SER A 444 -39.91 17.42 -7.99
N MET A 445 -38.69 16.88 -8.00
CA MET A 445 -38.42 15.49 -7.69
C MET A 445 -38.78 15.32 -6.22
N THR A 446 -39.94 14.72 -5.99
CA THR A 446 -40.33 14.25 -4.67
C THR A 446 -39.25 13.29 -4.18
N MET A 447 -38.39 13.75 -3.28
CA MET A 447 -37.36 12.89 -2.70
C MET A 447 -38.05 11.70 -2.03
N GLU A 448 -37.73 10.49 -2.48
CA GLU A 448 -38.21 9.26 -1.87
C GLU A 448 -37.93 9.27 -0.35
N PRO A 449 -38.78 8.71 0.51
CA PRO A 449 -38.54 8.69 1.96
C PRO A 449 -37.27 7.91 2.32
N VAL A 450 -36.63 8.23 3.46
CA VAL A 450 -35.53 7.40 3.98
C VAL A 450 -36.12 6.04 4.40
N GLU A 451 -35.45 4.95 4.05
CA GLU A 451 -35.85 3.59 4.44
C GLU A 451 -35.22 3.15 5.77
N LYS A 452 -33.99 3.60 6.04
CA LYS A 452 -33.14 3.10 7.13
C LYS A 452 -32.03 4.05 7.55
N ILE A 453 -31.60 3.88 8.79
CA ILE A 453 -30.35 4.43 9.32
C ILE A 453 -29.34 3.27 9.41
N ILE A 454 -28.16 3.44 8.85
CA ILE A 454 -27.09 2.43 8.85
C ILE A 454 -25.96 2.94 9.74
N LEU A 455 -25.62 2.19 10.79
CA LEU A 455 -24.48 2.48 11.65
C LEU A 455 -23.28 1.62 11.29
N LEU A 456 -22.24 2.27 10.79
CA LEU A 456 -20.91 1.74 10.56
C LEU A 456 -19.96 2.19 11.68
N GLY A 457 -18.78 1.59 11.73
CA GLY A 457 -17.72 2.04 12.61
C GLY A 457 -16.76 0.92 12.96
N GLU A 458 -15.58 1.26 13.41
CA GLU A 458 -14.54 0.27 13.68
C GLU A 458 -14.91 -0.61 14.88
N ARG A 459 -14.15 -1.69 15.09
CA ARG A 459 -14.20 -2.47 16.35
C ARG A 459 -14.00 -1.53 17.55
N HIS A 460 -14.57 -1.81 18.70
CA HIS A 460 -14.41 -1.00 19.93
C HIS A 460 -14.79 0.49 19.86
N SER A 461 -15.39 1.01 18.78
CA SER A 461 -15.81 2.42 18.62
C SER A 461 -17.18 2.78 19.21
N GLY A 462 -17.74 1.91 20.06
CA GLY A 462 -19.02 2.17 20.73
C GLY A 462 -20.28 1.94 19.89
N THR A 463 -20.15 1.42 18.65
CA THR A 463 -21.29 1.22 17.73
C THR A 463 -22.48 0.46 18.32
N ASN A 464 -22.30 -0.55 19.19
CA ASN A 464 -23.44 -1.25 19.82
C ASN A 464 -24.33 -0.28 20.62
N TRP A 465 -23.72 0.60 21.41
CA TRP A 465 -24.45 1.59 22.21
C TRP A 465 -25.23 2.57 21.31
N ILE A 466 -24.62 3.01 20.21
CA ILE A 466 -25.28 3.93 19.27
C ILE A 466 -26.36 3.22 18.45
N THR A 467 -26.20 1.95 18.05
CA THR A 467 -27.27 1.17 17.40
C THR A 467 -28.49 1.06 18.30
N ASP A 468 -28.30 0.63 19.55
CA ASP A 468 -29.39 0.50 20.53
C ASP A 468 -30.10 1.85 20.73
N HIS A 469 -29.35 2.91 20.97
CA HIS A 469 -29.90 4.24 21.22
C HIS A 469 -30.68 4.79 20.03
N LEU A 470 -30.14 4.72 18.81
CA LEU A 470 -30.86 5.20 17.61
C LEU A 470 -32.13 4.38 17.34
N THR A 471 -32.12 3.07 17.64
CA THR A 471 -33.30 2.20 17.53
C THR A 471 -34.41 2.61 18.51
N GLU A 472 -34.06 3.10 19.71
CA GLU A 472 -35.01 3.67 20.67
C GLU A 472 -35.52 5.07 20.24
N CYS A 473 -34.74 5.80 19.44
CA CYS A 473 -35.04 7.18 19.06
C CYS A 473 -35.95 7.34 17.84
N PHE A 474 -35.85 6.48 16.82
CA PHE A 474 -36.49 6.72 15.52
C PHE A 474 -37.39 5.56 15.06
N ASP A 475 -38.57 5.87 14.51
CA ASP A 475 -39.53 4.93 13.91
C ASP A 475 -39.09 4.46 12.50
N ILE A 476 -37.81 4.11 12.35
CA ILE A 476 -37.21 3.70 11.09
C ILE A 476 -36.28 2.52 11.35
N LYS A 477 -36.01 1.70 10.32
CA LYS A 477 -35.09 0.57 10.48
C LYS A 477 -33.68 1.09 10.75
N VAL A 478 -33.20 0.92 11.99
CA VAL A 478 -31.79 1.09 12.32
C VAL A 478 -31.08 -0.25 12.11
N THR A 479 -29.94 -0.26 11.42
CA THR A 479 -29.19 -1.48 11.14
C THR A 479 -27.69 -1.26 11.19
N ASN A 480 -26.94 -2.35 11.30
CA ASN A 480 -25.48 -2.39 11.35
C ASN A 480 -24.89 -3.10 10.12
N GLN A 481 -25.60 -3.04 8.99
CA GLN A 481 -25.21 -3.64 7.72
C GLN A 481 -25.50 -2.67 6.57
N TYR A 482 -24.49 -2.40 5.73
CA TYR A 482 -24.69 -1.81 4.40
C TYR A 482 -24.70 -2.93 3.37
N LYS A 483 -23.52 -3.35 2.89
CA LYS A 483 -23.33 -4.65 2.22
C LYS A 483 -22.94 -5.73 3.22
N ARG A 484 -22.02 -5.39 4.14
CA ARG A 484 -21.43 -6.26 5.17
C ARG A 484 -21.72 -5.72 6.56
N PHE A 485 -21.41 -6.50 7.59
CA PHE A 485 -21.51 -6.05 8.99
C PHE A 485 -20.60 -4.84 9.26
N LYS A 486 -21.05 -3.93 10.13
CA LYS A 486 -20.52 -2.58 10.41
C LYS A 486 -19.02 -2.40 10.64
N HIS A 487 -18.30 -3.45 11.02
CA HIS A 487 -16.85 -3.43 11.29
C HIS A 487 -16.02 -3.86 10.08
N TRP A 488 -16.69 -4.43 9.08
CA TRP A 488 -16.09 -4.94 7.85
C TRP A 488 -16.02 -3.85 6.77
N PHE A 489 -15.14 -4.03 5.80
CA PHE A 489 -15.05 -3.13 4.65
C PHE A 489 -16.38 -3.16 3.86
N GLN A 490 -16.86 -1.98 3.49
CA GLN A 490 -18.11 -1.80 2.77
C GLN A 490 -17.85 -1.60 1.28
N GLU A 491 -18.81 -2.03 0.48
CA GLU A 491 -18.90 -1.79 -0.96
C GLU A 491 -20.34 -1.37 -1.27
N GLU A 492 -20.54 -0.72 -2.41
CA GLU A 492 -21.89 -0.42 -2.89
C GLU A 492 -22.66 -1.71 -3.19
N ASP A 493 -23.92 -1.78 -2.74
CA ASP A 493 -24.85 -2.86 -3.01
C ASP A 493 -26.27 -2.30 -3.11
N LEU A 494 -26.64 -1.85 -4.31
CA LEU A 494 -27.97 -1.28 -4.57
C LEU A 494 -29.11 -2.30 -4.41
N THR A 495 -28.83 -3.60 -4.33
CA THR A 495 -29.85 -4.61 -4.03
C THR A 495 -30.23 -4.62 -2.55
N LYS A 496 -29.30 -4.25 -1.67
CA LYS A 496 -29.52 -4.11 -0.22
C LYS A 496 -29.84 -2.68 0.21
N VAL A 497 -29.25 -1.68 -0.45
CA VAL A 497 -29.41 -0.25 -0.15
C VAL A 497 -29.76 0.51 -1.43
N PRO A 498 -31.06 0.62 -1.77
CA PRO A 498 -31.52 1.38 -2.93
C PRO A 498 -31.00 2.82 -2.96
N GLU A 499 -30.98 3.40 -4.16
CA GLU A 499 -30.45 4.74 -4.41
C GLU A 499 -31.09 5.81 -3.50
N ASN A 500 -30.23 6.61 -2.87
CA ASN A 500 -30.56 7.60 -1.84
C ASN A 500 -31.43 7.07 -0.69
N SER A 501 -31.48 5.78 -0.37
CA SER A 501 -32.44 5.25 0.62
C SER A 501 -31.97 5.26 2.08
N ALA A 502 -30.67 5.43 2.35
CA ALA A 502 -30.11 5.33 3.70
C ALA A 502 -29.43 6.61 4.21
N VAL A 503 -29.60 6.88 5.51
CA VAL A 503 -28.71 7.79 6.27
C VAL A 503 -27.64 6.95 6.95
N VAL A 504 -26.36 7.25 6.70
CA VAL A 504 -25.22 6.49 7.21
C VAL A 504 -24.50 7.28 8.30
N VAL A 505 -24.23 6.62 9.43
CA VAL A 505 -23.42 7.17 10.53
C VAL A 505 -22.19 6.29 10.69
N SER A 506 -20.99 6.86 10.67
CA SER A 506 -19.74 6.13 10.92
C SER A 506 -19.11 6.54 12.24
N MET A 507 -18.94 5.57 13.14
CA MET A 507 -18.33 5.77 14.46
C MET A 507 -16.84 5.45 14.44
N PHE A 508 -16.04 6.45 14.82
CA PHE A 508 -14.59 6.32 15.01
C PHE A 508 -14.23 6.49 16.50
N ARG A 509 -13.03 6.07 16.88
CA ARG A 509 -12.49 6.21 18.25
C ARG A 509 -11.06 6.71 18.20
N ASP A 510 -10.61 7.41 19.25
CA ASP A 510 -9.22 7.87 19.36
C ASP A 510 -8.23 6.72 19.08
N PRO A 511 -7.24 6.90 18.18
CA PRO A 511 -6.43 5.80 17.67
C PRO A 511 -5.63 5.08 18.76
N TYR A 512 -5.15 5.79 19.78
CA TYR A 512 -4.42 5.19 20.90
C TYR A 512 -5.34 4.30 21.75
N ASN A 513 -6.52 4.82 22.11
CA ASN A 513 -7.52 4.13 22.90
C ASN A 513 -8.14 2.96 22.14
N TRP A 514 -8.18 3.05 20.80
CA TRP A 514 -8.65 2.03 19.89
C TRP A 514 -7.65 0.90 19.72
N VAL A 515 -6.38 1.20 19.41
CA VAL A 515 -5.30 0.19 19.32
C VAL A 515 -5.15 -0.55 20.64
N GLU A 516 -5.21 0.16 21.79
CA GLU A 516 -5.15 -0.48 23.10
C GLU A 516 -6.37 -1.39 23.37
N ALA A 517 -7.58 -0.97 22.97
CA ALA A 517 -8.77 -1.82 23.10
C ALA A 517 -8.67 -3.07 22.18
N MET A 518 -8.17 -2.91 20.96
CA MET A 518 -7.89 -4.02 20.04
C MET A 518 -6.80 -4.96 20.60
N ARG A 519 -5.75 -4.45 21.24
CA ARG A 519 -4.73 -5.27 21.90
C ARG A 519 -5.28 -6.09 23.06
N VAL A 520 -6.12 -5.49 23.89
CA VAL A 520 -6.69 -6.13 25.08
C VAL A 520 -7.79 -7.15 24.71
N GLU A 521 -8.52 -6.92 23.62
CA GLU A 521 -9.57 -7.83 23.15
C GLU A 521 -9.67 -7.81 21.61
N PRO A 522 -8.78 -8.54 20.90
CA PRO A 522 -8.69 -8.54 19.43
C PRO A 522 -9.80 -9.40 18.82
N HIS A 523 -11.03 -8.87 18.84
CA HIS A 523 -12.19 -9.54 18.26
C HIS A 523 -11.89 -9.96 16.80
N HIS A 524 -12.12 -11.24 16.49
CA HIS A 524 -11.87 -11.96 15.23
C HIS A 524 -10.39 -12.17 14.83
N ALA A 525 -9.42 -11.51 15.46
CA ALA A 525 -7.99 -11.63 15.14
C ALA A 525 -7.24 -12.47 16.18
N HIS A 526 -7.45 -13.80 16.15
CA HIS A 526 -7.02 -14.68 17.25
C HIS A 526 -5.51 -14.87 17.33
N ASP A 527 -4.74 -14.65 16.26
CA ASP A 527 -3.27 -14.74 16.29
C ASP A 527 -2.63 -13.52 16.97
N HIS A 528 -3.38 -12.45 17.19
CA HIS A 528 -2.91 -11.27 17.92
C HIS A 528 -2.99 -11.43 19.46
N LEU A 529 -2.84 -12.68 19.92
CA LEU A 529 -2.83 -13.10 21.31
C LEU A 529 -1.69 -14.09 21.55
N ARG A 530 -1.09 -14.05 22.74
CA ARG A 530 -0.14 -15.06 23.20
C ARG A 530 -0.90 -16.21 23.86
N TRP A 531 -1.09 -17.29 23.12
CA TRP A 531 -1.71 -18.53 23.59
C TRP A 531 -0.79 -19.29 24.57
N TYR A 532 -1.36 -19.87 25.62
CA TYR A 532 -0.66 -20.71 26.60
C TYR A 532 -0.61 -22.19 26.20
N SER A 533 -1.50 -22.60 25.30
CA SER A 533 -1.69 -23.97 24.83
C SER A 533 -2.18 -23.95 23.38
N ASP A 534 -2.19 -25.12 22.74
CA ASP A 534 -2.80 -25.29 21.42
C ASP A 534 -4.29 -24.83 21.41
N ARG A 535 -4.67 -24.14 20.34
CA ARG A 535 -6.02 -23.62 20.04
C ARG A 535 -7.04 -24.73 19.77
N THR A 536 -6.60 -25.93 19.36
CA THR A 536 -7.49 -27.06 19.08
C THR A 536 -8.24 -27.59 20.31
N ASN A 537 -7.69 -27.37 21.52
CA ASN A 537 -8.16 -27.99 22.77
C ASN A 537 -9.06 -27.07 23.64
N LEU A 538 -9.67 -26.04 23.05
CA LEU A 538 -10.50 -25.07 23.77
C LEU A 538 -11.81 -25.71 24.26
N LYS A 539 -12.04 -25.71 25.58
CA LYS A 539 -13.28 -26.22 26.18
C LYS A 539 -14.40 -25.19 26.00
N LYS A 540 -15.47 -25.59 25.29
CA LYS A 540 -16.66 -24.77 25.08
C LYS A 540 -17.23 -24.27 26.42
N GLY A 541 -17.52 -22.96 26.50
CA GLY A 541 -18.02 -22.30 27.71
C GLY A 541 -16.94 -21.72 28.65
N TRP A 542 -15.66 -21.81 28.28
CA TRP A 542 -14.57 -21.12 28.97
C TRP A 542 -14.08 -19.94 28.12
N GLY A 543 -14.19 -18.72 28.64
CA GLY A 543 -13.75 -17.52 27.93
C GLY A 543 -12.24 -17.54 27.59
N TRP A 544 -11.88 -16.94 26.45
CA TRP A 544 -10.53 -16.98 25.87
C TRP A 544 -9.38 -16.60 26.83
N LYS A 545 -9.65 -15.75 27.82
CA LYS A 545 -8.67 -15.25 28.81
C LYS A 545 -8.06 -16.33 29.71
N ASN A 546 -8.63 -17.54 29.72
CA ASN A 546 -8.05 -18.70 30.39
C ASN A 546 -6.95 -19.40 29.56
N TYR A 547 -6.92 -19.14 28.25
CA TYR A 547 -6.08 -19.85 27.26
C TYR A 547 -5.07 -18.95 26.56
N ALA A 548 -5.25 -17.62 26.64
CA ALA A 548 -4.32 -16.65 26.08
C ALA A 548 -4.29 -15.35 26.88
N ARG A 549 -3.24 -14.56 26.66
CA ARG A 549 -3.12 -13.16 27.11
C ARG A 549 -2.89 -12.21 25.94
N PRO A 550 -3.26 -10.92 26.10
CA PRO A 550 -2.82 -9.86 25.19
C PRO A 550 -1.31 -9.90 24.91
N MET A 551 -0.93 -9.60 23.68
CA MET A 551 0.45 -9.30 23.29
C MET A 551 0.96 -8.03 23.99
N GLY A 552 2.29 -7.87 24.05
CA GLY A 552 2.89 -6.58 24.41
C GLY A 552 2.54 -5.52 23.37
N TRP A 553 2.40 -4.24 23.75
CA TRP A 553 1.93 -3.22 22.80
C TRP A 553 2.78 -3.15 21.52
N LYS A 554 4.11 -3.23 21.66
CA LYS A 554 5.03 -3.12 20.52
C LYS A 554 4.88 -4.31 19.57
N GLU A 555 4.87 -5.51 20.12
CA GLU A 555 4.61 -6.77 19.40
C GLU A 555 3.27 -6.69 18.66
N PHE A 556 2.20 -6.30 19.34
CA PHE A 556 0.85 -6.20 18.76
C PHE A 556 0.78 -5.23 17.57
N VAL A 557 1.41 -4.05 17.67
CA VAL A 557 1.38 -3.07 16.57
C VAL A 557 2.36 -3.36 15.44
N THR A 558 3.35 -4.24 15.65
CA THR A 558 4.27 -4.71 14.58
C THR A 558 3.92 -6.10 14.05
N GLN A 559 2.90 -6.76 14.60
CA GLN A 559 2.42 -8.04 14.10
C GLN A 559 1.66 -7.81 12.79
N PRO A 560 2.00 -8.53 11.70
CA PRO A 560 1.22 -8.46 10.46
C PRO A 560 -0.22 -8.93 10.69
N TRP A 561 -1.16 -8.16 10.17
CA TRP A 561 -2.59 -8.43 10.18
C TRP A 561 -2.96 -9.42 9.06
N ILE A 562 -2.45 -10.64 9.17
CA ILE A 562 -2.60 -11.72 8.20
C ILE A 562 -3.26 -12.90 8.90
N GLY A 563 -4.37 -13.38 8.35
CA GLY A 563 -5.03 -14.62 8.77
C GLY A 563 -4.51 -15.83 8.02
N THR A 564 -4.68 -17.03 8.59
CA THR A 564 -4.38 -18.31 7.93
C THR A 564 -5.60 -18.88 7.24
N HIS A 565 -5.43 -19.34 6.00
CA HIS A 565 -6.37 -20.24 5.35
C HIS A 565 -6.33 -21.63 6.02
N GLY A 566 -7.48 -22.31 6.07
CA GLY A 566 -7.59 -23.68 6.56
C GLY A 566 -7.76 -24.69 5.42
N SER A 567 -8.02 -25.95 5.78
CA SER A 567 -8.13 -27.02 4.80
C SER A 567 -9.34 -26.91 3.87
N THR A 568 -10.40 -26.17 4.22
CA THR A 568 -11.49 -25.90 3.27
C THR A 568 -11.03 -24.91 2.21
N ASP A 569 -10.32 -23.85 2.61
CA ASP A 569 -9.77 -22.84 1.72
C ASP A 569 -8.66 -23.40 0.81
N GLU A 570 -7.82 -24.31 1.32
CA GLU A 570 -6.83 -25.06 0.52
C GLU A 570 -7.49 -25.88 -0.59
N ASN A 571 -8.68 -26.46 -0.35
CA ASN A 571 -9.44 -27.16 -1.38
C ASN A 571 -10.07 -26.19 -2.40
N ILE A 572 -10.43 -24.98 -2.00
CA ILE A 572 -10.92 -23.91 -2.90
C ILE A 572 -9.78 -23.43 -3.81
N SER A 573 -8.58 -23.18 -3.26
CA SER A 573 -7.43 -22.72 -4.04
C SER A 573 -6.82 -23.81 -4.92
N GLY A 574 -6.82 -25.07 -4.46
CA GLY A 574 -6.36 -26.22 -5.24
C GLY A 574 -7.27 -26.63 -6.40
N THR A 575 -8.50 -26.10 -6.50
CA THR A 575 -9.46 -26.47 -7.55
C THR A 575 -9.60 -25.36 -8.59
N GLN A 576 -9.20 -25.64 -9.83
CA GLN A 576 -9.18 -24.66 -10.93
C GLN A 576 -10.52 -23.93 -11.08
N GLY A 577 -10.48 -22.59 -10.97
CA GLY A 577 -11.65 -21.72 -11.10
C GLY A 577 -12.68 -21.87 -9.99
N MET A 578 -12.35 -22.42 -8.82
CA MET A 578 -13.19 -22.27 -7.61
C MET A 578 -12.95 -20.93 -6.90
N ILE A 579 -11.71 -20.42 -6.89
CA ILE A 579 -11.35 -19.12 -6.30
C ILE A 579 -12.29 -18.00 -6.80
N ASP A 580 -12.45 -17.85 -8.13
CA ASP A 580 -13.31 -16.83 -8.75
C ASP A 580 -14.82 -16.99 -8.46
N ARG A 581 -15.24 -18.15 -7.94
CA ARG A 581 -16.64 -18.51 -7.66
C ARG A 581 -16.93 -18.70 -6.17
N ALA A 582 -15.95 -18.50 -5.30
CA ALA A 582 -16.11 -18.66 -3.86
C ALA A 582 -16.86 -17.45 -3.27
N ASP A 583 -18.05 -17.69 -2.71
CA ASP A 583 -18.75 -16.71 -1.86
C ASP A 583 -18.26 -16.89 -0.42
N CYS A 584 -17.26 -16.09 -0.05
CA CYS A 584 -16.62 -16.18 1.26
C CYS A 584 -17.47 -15.52 2.36
N MET A 585 -17.13 -15.77 3.62
CA MET A 585 -17.83 -15.19 4.78
C MET A 585 -18.07 -13.69 4.67
N ASP A 586 -19.32 -13.27 4.91
CA ASP A 586 -19.81 -11.89 4.75
C ASP A 586 -19.69 -11.33 3.30
N SER A 587 -19.77 -12.20 2.29
CA SER A 587 -19.71 -11.83 0.86
C SER A 587 -18.42 -11.10 0.50
N TYR A 588 -17.28 -11.62 0.98
CA TYR A 588 -15.96 -11.29 0.44
C TYR A 588 -15.64 -12.19 -0.75
N SER A 589 -14.72 -11.76 -1.62
CA SER A 589 -14.04 -12.70 -2.51
C SER A 589 -12.96 -13.46 -1.72
N PHE A 590 -12.43 -14.55 -2.30
CA PHE A 590 -11.30 -15.28 -1.73
C PHE A 590 -10.09 -14.37 -1.45
N TYR A 591 -9.91 -13.34 -2.30
CA TYR A 591 -8.79 -12.41 -2.22
C TYR A 591 -8.89 -11.35 -1.10
N ASP A 592 -10.07 -11.10 -0.55
CA ASP A 592 -10.30 -9.97 0.37
C ASP A 592 -10.31 -10.37 1.86
N ALA A 593 -10.35 -11.67 2.19
CA ALA A 593 -10.42 -12.14 3.58
C ALA A 593 -9.93 -13.57 3.78
N ALA A 594 -9.28 -13.81 4.92
CA ALA A 594 -8.89 -15.14 5.38
C ALA A 594 -9.44 -15.45 6.79
N PRO A 595 -10.04 -16.64 7.01
CA PRO A 595 -10.36 -17.64 6.00
C PRO A 595 -11.55 -17.19 5.14
N CYS A 596 -11.65 -17.77 3.94
CA CYS A 596 -12.81 -17.60 3.07
C CYS A 596 -14.01 -18.40 3.61
N SER A 597 -13.76 -19.65 4.02
CA SER A 597 -14.75 -20.60 4.51
C SER A 597 -15.12 -20.39 5.99
N ARG A 598 -16.43 -20.47 6.30
CA ARG A 598 -16.91 -20.52 7.69
C ARG A 598 -16.47 -21.79 8.43
N ASN A 599 -16.17 -22.88 7.72
CA ASN A 599 -15.70 -24.12 8.38
C ASN A 599 -14.29 -23.96 8.96
N ASP A 600 -13.46 -23.11 8.35
CA ASP A 600 -12.10 -22.83 8.79
C ASP A 600 -12.06 -21.69 9.83
N SER A 601 -13.14 -20.91 9.95
CA SER A 601 -13.33 -19.88 10.97
C SER A 601 -13.69 -20.48 12.34
N LEU A 602 -12.66 -20.77 13.16
CA LEU A 602 -12.83 -21.09 14.57
C LEU A 602 -13.63 -20.01 15.31
N VAL A 603 -14.63 -20.39 16.12
CA VAL A 603 -15.41 -19.44 16.94
C VAL A 603 -15.01 -19.54 18.41
N ILE A 604 -14.44 -18.47 18.96
CA ILE A 604 -14.00 -18.43 20.36
C ILE A 604 -14.88 -17.47 21.17
N GLU A 605 -15.36 -17.93 22.33
CA GLU A 605 -16.22 -17.13 23.21
C GLU A 605 -15.49 -15.86 23.69
N GLY A 606 -16.09 -14.71 23.37
CA GLY A 606 -15.53 -13.37 23.61
C GLY A 606 -14.71 -12.80 22.44
N LEU A 607 -14.15 -13.62 21.54
CA LEU A 607 -13.42 -13.13 20.36
C LEU A 607 -14.27 -13.16 19.08
N GLY A 608 -15.23 -14.07 18.96
CA GLY A 608 -16.03 -14.27 17.75
C GLY A 608 -15.41 -15.24 16.75
N GLU A 609 -15.95 -15.25 15.53
CA GLU A 609 -15.45 -15.96 14.34
C GLU A 609 -14.03 -15.51 13.99
N TYR A 610 -13.10 -16.43 13.75
CA TYR A 610 -11.74 -16.15 13.28
C TYR A 610 -11.79 -15.57 11.86
N LYS A 611 -11.36 -14.32 11.68
CA LYS A 611 -11.39 -13.64 10.39
C LYS A 611 -10.52 -12.39 10.34
N TYR A 612 -9.67 -12.36 9.32
CA TYR A 612 -8.88 -11.22 8.88
C TYR A 612 -9.41 -10.69 7.56
N GLU A 613 -9.16 -9.41 7.33
CA GLU A 613 -9.45 -8.73 6.08
C GLU A 613 -8.11 -8.34 5.47
N TYR A 614 -8.02 -8.49 4.16
CA TYR A 614 -6.85 -8.17 3.39
C TYR A 614 -6.99 -6.80 2.72
N GLN A 615 -5.92 -6.34 2.09
CA GLN A 615 -5.95 -5.17 1.23
C GLN A 615 -7.00 -5.40 0.15
N HIS A 616 -7.84 -4.40 -0.10
CA HIS A 616 -8.98 -4.51 -1.01
C HIS A 616 -8.54 -4.39 -2.48
N ASP A 617 -7.43 -5.05 -2.81
CA ASP A 617 -6.72 -4.96 -4.08
C ASP A 617 -6.60 -6.26 -4.87
N GLY A 618 -7.17 -7.34 -4.37
CA GLY A 618 -7.10 -8.63 -5.04
C GLY A 618 -5.70 -9.25 -5.00
N SER A 619 -4.80 -8.74 -4.15
CA SER A 619 -3.43 -9.26 -3.99
C SER A 619 -3.30 -10.38 -2.95
N GLU A 620 -4.35 -10.68 -2.19
CA GLU A 620 -4.34 -11.54 -0.99
C GLU A 620 -3.42 -11.04 0.14
N ARG A 621 -2.84 -9.84 0.03
CA ARG A 621 -1.94 -9.30 1.05
C ARG A 621 -2.74 -8.79 2.23
N GLY A 622 -2.52 -9.36 3.41
CA GLY A 622 -2.91 -8.71 4.66
C GLY A 622 -2.12 -7.42 4.91
N PHE A 623 -2.42 -6.75 6.02
CA PHE A 623 -1.76 -5.49 6.37
C PHE A 623 -0.46 -5.75 7.14
N SER A 624 0.57 -4.95 6.93
CA SER A 624 1.82 -5.07 7.71
C SER A 624 1.66 -4.74 9.19
N SER A 625 0.58 -4.04 9.56
CA SER A 625 0.22 -3.74 10.94
C SER A 625 -1.27 -3.44 11.10
N ILE A 626 -1.73 -3.43 12.36
CA ILE A 626 -3.08 -2.99 12.74
C ILE A 626 -3.35 -1.50 12.43
N ILE A 627 -2.33 -0.64 12.39
CA ILE A 627 -2.51 0.78 12.04
C ILE A 627 -2.66 0.98 10.53
N ASP A 628 -2.02 0.15 9.70
CA ASP A 628 -2.21 0.14 8.25
C ASP A 628 -3.64 -0.33 7.90
N LEU A 629 -4.14 -1.39 8.56
CA LEU A 629 -5.56 -1.80 8.46
C LEU A 629 -6.49 -0.64 8.83
N ARG A 630 -6.21 0.05 9.94
CA ARG A 630 -7.05 1.15 10.43
C ARG A 630 -7.10 2.32 9.44
N ARG A 631 -5.98 2.68 8.81
CA ARG A 631 -5.92 3.68 7.74
C ARG A 631 -6.93 3.34 6.64
N GLU A 632 -6.86 2.13 6.08
CA GLU A 632 -7.79 1.71 5.04
C GLU A 632 -9.24 1.62 5.53
N LYS A 633 -9.47 1.24 6.79
CA LYS A 633 -10.82 1.23 7.39
C LYS A 633 -11.44 2.62 7.42
N ILE A 634 -10.66 3.64 7.78
CA ILE A 634 -11.12 5.03 7.79
C ILE A 634 -11.44 5.48 6.37
N LEU A 635 -10.53 5.27 5.41
CA LEU A 635 -10.73 5.62 4.00
C LEU A 635 -11.97 4.93 3.41
N ASN A 636 -12.13 3.62 3.61
CA ASN A 636 -13.29 2.87 3.14
C ASN A 636 -14.59 3.34 3.79
N HIS A 637 -14.62 3.55 5.12
CA HIS A 637 -15.84 4.02 5.79
C HIS A 637 -16.23 5.44 5.36
N LEU A 638 -15.26 6.33 5.11
CA LEU A 638 -15.52 7.65 4.54
C LEU A 638 -16.03 7.57 3.10
N SER A 639 -15.53 6.62 2.29
CA SER A 639 -15.98 6.43 0.90
C SER A 639 -17.48 6.10 0.77
N VAL A 640 -18.10 5.56 1.82
CA VAL A 640 -19.55 5.25 1.87
C VAL A 640 -20.39 6.52 1.70
N ALA A 641 -19.85 7.71 1.98
CA ALA A 641 -20.49 8.99 1.68
C ALA A 641 -20.84 9.17 0.19
N ASN A 642 -20.05 8.55 -0.70
CA ASN A 642 -20.19 8.65 -2.15
C ASN A 642 -20.94 7.45 -2.77
N PHE A 643 -21.39 6.46 -1.97
CA PHE A 643 -22.18 5.35 -2.49
C PHE A 643 -23.59 5.85 -2.82
N ARG A 644 -24.13 5.46 -3.97
CA ARG A 644 -25.44 5.93 -4.45
C ARG A 644 -26.59 5.63 -3.51
N GLY A 645 -26.50 4.58 -2.68
CA GLY A 645 -27.49 4.28 -1.66
C GLY A 645 -27.48 5.22 -0.43
N THR A 646 -26.44 6.04 -0.28
CA THR A 646 -26.23 6.95 0.85
C THR A 646 -26.80 8.34 0.52
N ARG A 647 -27.87 8.72 1.21
CA ARG A 647 -28.48 10.07 1.12
C ARG A 647 -27.71 11.12 1.90
N ALA A 648 -27.24 10.73 3.08
CA ALA A 648 -26.51 11.58 4.00
C ALA A 648 -25.53 10.72 4.79
N PHE A 649 -24.36 11.28 5.07
CA PHE A 649 -23.27 10.60 5.77
C PHE A 649 -22.75 11.47 6.91
N PHE A 650 -22.61 10.87 8.10
CA PHE A 650 -22.16 11.57 9.30
C PHE A 650 -21.04 10.80 10.02
N PRO A 651 -19.77 11.27 9.94
CA PRO A 651 -18.69 10.75 10.76
C PRO A 651 -18.78 11.33 12.18
N PHE A 652 -18.69 10.49 13.22
CA PHE A 652 -18.69 10.91 14.61
C PHE A 652 -17.56 10.25 15.40
N ARG A 653 -16.87 11.05 16.22
CA ARG A 653 -15.91 10.56 17.23
C ARG A 653 -16.67 10.05 18.45
N PHE A 654 -16.32 8.85 18.92
CA PHE A 654 -16.88 8.25 20.13
C PHE A 654 -16.71 9.16 21.36
N GLU A 655 -15.56 9.84 21.44
CA GLU A 655 -15.23 10.77 22.51
C GLU A 655 -16.22 11.96 22.58
N ASP A 656 -16.63 12.52 21.44
CA ASP A 656 -17.57 13.65 21.40
C ASP A 656 -18.96 13.24 21.88
N LEU A 657 -19.47 12.10 21.41
CA LEU A 657 -20.76 11.58 21.89
C LEU A 657 -20.72 11.22 23.38
N ASN A 658 -19.55 10.77 23.88
CA ASN A 658 -19.38 10.47 25.30
C ASN A 658 -19.23 11.73 26.16
N VAL A 659 -18.66 12.84 25.66
CA VAL A 659 -18.47 14.10 26.42
C VAL A 659 -19.69 15.01 26.31
N TYR A 660 -20.18 15.27 25.09
CA TYR A 660 -21.24 16.24 24.80
C TYR A 660 -22.63 15.59 24.72
N GLY A 661 -22.68 14.26 24.60
CA GLY A 661 -23.93 13.52 24.45
C GLY A 661 -24.38 13.35 23.01
N THR A 662 -25.55 12.74 22.81
CA THR A 662 -26.04 12.36 21.47
C THR A 662 -26.86 13.42 20.75
N GLY A 663 -26.94 14.65 21.26
CA GLY A 663 -27.78 15.72 20.71
C GLY A 663 -27.42 16.11 19.27
N ALA A 664 -26.13 16.33 18.98
CA ALA A 664 -25.68 16.67 17.63
C ALA A 664 -25.97 15.55 16.61
N LEU A 665 -25.76 14.29 17.01
CA LEU A 665 -26.07 13.11 16.21
C LEU A 665 -27.57 12.99 15.92
N ILE A 666 -28.41 13.16 16.94
CA ILE A 666 -29.87 13.11 16.79
C ILE A 666 -30.33 14.20 15.81
N ASN A 667 -29.91 15.46 16.02
CA ASN A 667 -30.31 16.58 15.16
C ASN A 667 -29.90 16.33 13.69
N SER A 668 -28.67 15.85 13.45
CA SER A 668 -28.19 15.52 12.10
C SER A 668 -29.05 14.45 11.41
N ILE A 669 -29.52 13.46 12.17
CA ILE A 669 -30.43 12.43 11.66
C ILE A 669 -31.84 13.00 11.45
N GLU A 670 -32.37 13.84 12.36
CA GLU A 670 -33.67 14.49 12.16
C GLU A 670 -33.69 15.32 10.88
N ASP A 671 -32.63 16.11 10.64
CA ASP A 671 -32.50 16.98 9.47
C ASP A 671 -32.39 16.18 8.17
N ALA A 672 -31.62 15.07 8.17
CA ALA A 672 -31.44 14.22 6.99
C ALA A 672 -32.64 13.28 6.69
N THR A 673 -33.44 12.94 7.70
CA THR A 673 -34.58 12.01 7.55
C THR A 673 -35.93 12.72 7.46
N GLY A 674 -36.04 13.96 7.96
CA GLY A 674 -37.32 14.63 8.22
C GLY A 674 -38.12 14.04 9.39
N LEU A 675 -37.61 12.99 10.05
CA LEU A 675 -38.24 12.36 11.21
C LEU A 675 -37.88 13.11 12.49
N LYS A 676 -38.76 13.05 13.50
CA LYS A 676 -38.46 13.55 14.84
C LYS A 676 -38.17 12.41 15.80
N ALA A 677 -37.12 12.57 16.59
CA ALA A 677 -36.71 11.61 17.59
C ALA A 677 -37.71 11.58 18.75
N LYS A 678 -38.05 10.37 19.18
CA LYS A 678 -38.92 10.11 20.35
C LYS A 678 -38.16 10.10 21.67
N CYS A 679 -36.84 9.94 21.60
CA CYS A 679 -35.96 9.92 22.75
C CYS A 679 -35.49 11.34 23.10
N ASN A 680 -35.03 11.54 24.33
CA ASN A 680 -34.17 12.67 24.65
C ASN A 680 -32.71 12.33 24.33
N ALA A 681 -31.94 13.33 23.90
CA ALA A 681 -30.50 13.20 23.79
C ALA A 681 -29.87 12.76 25.12
N THR A 682 -28.90 11.86 25.06
CA THR A 682 -28.15 11.43 26.25
C THR A 682 -27.24 12.56 26.73
N ILE A 683 -27.12 12.76 28.04
CA ILE A 683 -26.32 13.85 28.63
C ILE A 683 -24.91 13.33 28.97
N GLY A 684 -23.97 13.47 28.03
CA GLY A 684 -22.51 13.49 28.25
C GLY A 684 -21.89 12.35 29.09
N LYS A 685 -22.56 11.19 29.19
CA LYS A 685 -22.11 9.96 29.86
C LYS A 685 -22.85 8.78 29.23
N ALA A 686 -22.18 7.99 28.39
CA ALA A 686 -22.76 6.73 27.89
C ALA A 686 -23.27 5.90 29.09
N PRO A 687 -24.48 5.31 29.06
CA PRO A 687 -25.19 4.84 30.26
C PRO A 687 -24.36 3.94 31.19
N ARG A 688 -23.84 4.54 32.27
CA ARG A 688 -22.83 3.92 33.16
C ARG A 688 -23.28 2.57 33.73
N ARG A 689 -24.57 2.31 33.87
CA ARG A 689 -25.08 1.03 34.43
C ARG A 689 -24.75 -0.22 33.59
N ARG A 690 -24.50 -0.10 32.28
CA ARG A 690 -24.01 -1.24 31.46
C ARG A 690 -22.50 -1.19 31.21
N LEU A 691 -21.92 0.01 31.06
CA LEU A 691 -20.50 0.17 30.73
C LEU A 691 -19.54 0.21 31.94
N ALA A 692 -20.00 0.48 33.16
CA ALA A 692 -19.13 0.56 34.35
C ALA A 692 -18.89 -0.78 35.06
N HIS A 693 -19.69 -1.82 34.80
CA HIS A 693 -19.47 -3.15 35.38
C HIS A 693 -18.32 -3.93 34.72
N LYS A 694 -17.88 -3.50 33.54
CA LYS A 694 -16.58 -3.90 32.96
C LYS A 694 -15.68 -2.66 33.01
N ASN A 695 -14.46 -2.76 33.55
CA ASN A 695 -13.50 -1.64 33.61
C ASN A 695 -12.93 -1.21 32.23
N ILE A 696 -13.68 -1.39 31.13
CA ILE A 696 -13.27 -1.16 29.72
C ILE A 696 -12.88 0.30 29.41
N THR A 697 -13.24 1.24 30.27
CA THR A 697 -12.90 2.67 30.12
C THR A 697 -11.79 3.14 31.06
N LYS A 698 -11.37 2.31 32.02
CA LYS A 698 -10.10 2.49 32.73
C LYS A 698 -9.02 1.66 32.03
N HIS A 699 -8.67 2.10 30.82
CA HIS A 699 -7.39 1.70 30.23
C HIS A 699 -6.27 2.11 31.18
N GLU A 700 -5.21 1.32 31.25
CA GLU A 700 -3.99 1.70 31.96
C GLU A 700 -3.39 2.98 31.36
N GLU A 701 -2.59 3.70 32.13
CA GLU A 701 -1.90 4.88 31.61
C GLU A 701 -0.99 4.46 30.45
N LEU A 702 -1.28 4.97 29.25
CA LEU A 702 -0.57 4.59 28.04
C LEU A 702 0.92 4.99 28.15
N SER A 703 1.81 4.02 27.97
CA SER A 703 3.25 4.28 28.10
C SER A 703 3.72 5.37 27.12
N LYS A 704 4.67 6.21 27.56
CA LYS A 704 5.24 7.28 26.74
C LYS A 704 5.86 6.77 25.44
N ASP A 705 6.45 5.57 25.47
CA ASP A 705 7.02 4.93 24.28
C ASP A 705 5.95 4.49 23.28
N PHE A 706 4.79 4.00 23.75
CA PHE A 706 3.65 3.70 22.88
C PHE A 706 3.09 4.97 22.24
N ILE A 707 2.90 6.05 23.02
CA ILE A 707 2.43 7.34 22.49
C ILE A 707 3.41 7.88 21.44
N LYS A 708 4.71 7.84 21.73
CA LYS A 708 5.78 8.26 20.80
C LYS A 708 5.82 7.41 19.52
N TRP A 709 5.57 6.11 19.63
CA TRP A 709 5.47 5.21 18.47
C TRP A 709 4.25 5.55 17.61
N MET A 710 3.06 5.66 18.22
CA MET A 710 1.82 6.03 17.53
C MET A 710 1.94 7.41 16.83
N ASN A 711 2.53 8.40 17.51
CA ASN A 711 2.82 9.73 16.93
C ASN A 711 3.73 9.71 15.69
N ARG A 712 4.52 8.65 15.51
CA ARG A 712 5.44 8.49 14.38
C ARG A 712 4.85 7.70 13.22
N PHE A 713 4.13 6.61 13.50
CA PHE A 713 3.75 5.63 12.47
C PHE A 713 2.29 5.66 12.05
N VAL A 714 1.37 6.19 12.87
CA VAL A 714 -0.04 6.37 12.45
C VAL A 714 -0.10 7.40 11.32
N ASP A 715 -0.96 7.16 10.33
CA ASP A 715 -1.28 8.13 9.27
C ASP A 715 -2.13 9.26 9.86
N TRP A 716 -1.46 10.34 10.26
CA TRP A 716 -2.09 11.51 10.86
C TRP A 716 -2.84 12.40 9.87
N GLU A 717 -2.67 12.19 8.56
CA GLU A 717 -3.50 12.84 7.56
C GLU A 717 -4.89 12.18 7.54
N VAL A 718 -4.93 10.85 7.46
CA VAL A 718 -6.17 10.07 7.46
C VAL A 718 -6.91 10.17 8.80
N GLU A 719 -6.21 10.11 9.94
CA GLU A 719 -6.82 10.41 11.25
C GLU A 719 -7.33 11.85 11.36
N GLY A 720 -6.65 12.79 10.69
CA GLY A 720 -7.07 14.20 10.58
C GLY A 720 -8.41 14.35 9.86
N ARG A 721 -8.67 13.55 8.80
CA ARG A 721 -9.94 13.53 8.06
C ARG A 721 -11.15 13.14 8.95
N ILE A 722 -10.93 12.48 10.09
CA ILE A 722 -11.95 12.17 11.11
C ILE A 722 -11.78 12.95 12.44
N GLY A 723 -10.95 13.99 12.43
CA GLY A 723 -10.81 14.93 13.54
C GLY A 723 -9.95 14.46 14.71
N TYR A 724 -9.04 13.48 14.51
CA TYR A 724 -8.02 13.14 15.51
C TYR A 724 -6.68 13.82 15.19
N SER A 725 -5.82 13.94 16.20
CA SER A 725 -4.51 14.57 16.09
C SER A 725 -3.49 13.92 17.04
N LYS A 726 -2.21 14.18 16.78
CA LYS A 726 -1.09 13.72 17.63
C LYS A 726 -1.29 14.18 19.07
N ARG A 727 -1.07 13.28 20.03
CA ARG A 727 -0.97 13.63 21.47
C ARG A 727 0.38 14.26 21.77
N GLY A 728 0.37 15.35 22.54
CA GLY A 728 1.56 16.06 23.02
C GLY A 728 2.29 15.34 24.16
#